data_AF-A0A936XPQ9-F1
#
_entry.id   AF-A0A936XPQ9-F1
#
_cell.length_a   1.000
_cell.length_b   1.000
_cell.length_c   1.000
_cell.angle_alpha   90.00
_cell.angle_beta   90.00
_cell.angle_gamma   90.00
#
_symmetry.space_group_name_H-M   'P 1'
#
loop_
_entity.id
_entity.type
_entity.pdbx_description
1 polymer ?
#
loop_
_entity_poly.entity_id
_entity_poly.type
_entity_poly.pdbx_seq_one_letter_code
_entity_poly.pdbx_strand_id
1 'polypeptide(L)'
;MNSSRKTLNPFTGAVPATSDWAVQGKLDAKTPASRNIWTFDSSVAVTKLKAFTSANFAANANFLTPHISTSPTGLTQFLCASIDTCLPATVQDNANALGATGANLVEFLRGVRTNEGAIDDNSKFYRQRQHVLGDLVNAQAVYVNQPLYNYADAGYSAFVAAQATRQAVVYAGANDGMLHAFAAKGSAATEALVEASAAASAAYSLNPTTANQTAAENAALAAATAVGADTIIGQELWAYIPTMVIPNLYKLADKNYKNKHRYYVDATPVVGDICVSDCGNAALAVWKTILVGGLARGGRGYYALDITDPTPTPTTPKALWEFTNDDLGFSYGNPQIVKLSNGTWVVLVTSGYNNIPNDDAATGDGKGRLFVINAATGALIRAISTGVGDTTSPSGLAKITAQVVNPSSDNTVEAVYGGDLLGNLWRFDINDTIGAAGDANAGYDAQLLAILKDGAGIRQPITTKPEVGLIPKVNVKVVYVGTGRFLAADDASDTSQQSFYAIKDVRAANTTPATAIYDNPGAPRTGVRSTAGFIRQVQTEIDCPAGTAKNICDPDLVPKPKVRTSTTNPVDFTVDSGWFFDLNTTSERANTDPALALGLLAFNTNVPSLAACDVGGTSYQVFVDYLTGGPSSRHCRTILSANSCQISWLQA
;
A
#
# COMPACT_ATOMS: atom_id res chain seq x y z
N MET A 1 0.44 11.35 14.48
CA MET A 1 1.58 11.57 13.54
C MET A 1 1.34 12.85 12.74
N ASN A 2 2.36 13.60 12.34
CA ASN A 2 2.19 14.86 11.57
C ASN A 2 2.56 14.67 10.09
N SER A 3 1.57 14.63 9.19
CA SER A 3 1.84 14.64 7.74
C SER A 3 2.30 16.02 7.31
N SER A 4 3.57 16.11 6.98
CA SER A 4 4.26 17.36 6.64
C SER A 4 5.03 17.22 5.34
N ARG A 5 5.07 18.29 4.55
CA ARG A 5 6.02 18.39 3.45
C ARG A 5 7.33 18.91 3.99
N LYS A 6 8.41 18.27 3.57
CA LYS A 6 9.78 18.74 3.79
C LYS A 6 10.49 18.75 2.45
N THR A 7 11.07 19.88 2.08
CA THR A 7 11.93 19.96 0.91
C THR A 7 13.29 19.41 1.32
N LEU A 8 13.63 18.21 0.84
CA LEU A 8 14.97 17.65 1.02
C LEU A 8 16.00 18.66 0.56
N ASN A 9 17.05 18.86 1.36
CA ASN A 9 18.19 19.62 0.89
C ASN A 9 18.79 18.86 -0.30
N PRO A 10 18.74 19.40 -1.53
CA PRO A 10 19.14 18.66 -2.71
C PRO A 10 20.66 18.44 -2.76
N PHE A 11 21.43 19.11 -1.91
CA PHE A 11 22.89 19.06 -1.87
C PHE A 11 23.42 18.09 -0.82
N THR A 12 22.76 18.00 0.33
CA THR A 12 23.17 17.12 1.43
C THR A 12 22.31 15.87 1.58
N GLY A 13 21.15 15.82 0.89
CA GLY A 13 20.12 14.82 1.13
C GLY A 13 19.45 14.95 2.50
N ALA A 14 19.83 15.95 3.31
CA ALA A 14 19.29 16.13 4.65
C ALA A 14 17.82 16.55 4.58
N VAL A 15 16.99 15.85 5.33
CA VAL A 15 15.62 16.27 5.62
C VAL A 15 15.69 17.44 6.61
N PRO A 16 15.18 18.64 6.28
CA PRO A 16 15.19 19.76 7.22
C PRO A 16 14.45 19.43 8.52
N ALA A 17 14.91 19.98 9.65
CA ALA A 17 14.23 19.82 10.93
C ALA A 17 12.83 20.45 10.89
N THR A 18 12.71 21.62 10.25
CA THR A 18 11.47 22.36 10.03
C THR A 18 10.70 21.79 8.84
N SER A 19 9.38 21.77 8.95
CA SER A 19 8.50 21.41 7.83
C SER A 19 8.20 22.63 6.98
N ASP A 20 8.07 22.45 5.66
CA ASP A 20 7.62 23.52 4.77
C ASP A 20 6.16 23.87 5.08
N TRP A 21 5.36 22.84 5.38
CA TRP A 21 4.00 22.95 5.90
C TRP A 21 3.53 21.61 6.49
N ALA A 22 2.45 21.66 7.27
CA ALA A 22 1.81 20.50 7.88
C ALA A 22 0.29 20.56 7.70
N VAL A 23 -0.35 19.44 7.32
CA VAL A 23 -1.83 19.37 7.17
C VAL A 23 -2.55 19.57 8.49
N GLN A 24 -1.93 19.11 9.58
CA GLN A 24 -2.58 18.90 10.86
C GLN A 24 -3.15 20.20 11.44
N GLY A 25 -2.33 21.26 11.50
CA GLY A 25 -2.77 22.56 12.02
C GLY A 25 -3.83 23.22 11.14
N LYS A 26 -3.78 23.01 9.82
CA LYS A 26 -4.79 23.56 8.90
C LYS A 26 -6.13 22.83 9.06
N LEU A 27 -6.12 21.52 9.25
CA LEU A 27 -7.35 20.76 9.49
C LEU A 27 -7.96 21.07 10.86
N ASP A 28 -7.14 21.17 11.91
CA ASP A 28 -7.61 21.52 13.25
C ASP A 28 -8.23 22.93 13.31
N ALA A 29 -7.71 23.87 12.51
CA ALA A 29 -8.26 25.22 12.38
C ALA A 29 -9.50 25.30 11.46
N LYS A 30 -9.78 24.26 10.68
CA LYS A 30 -10.89 24.26 9.73
C LYS A 30 -12.21 24.09 10.46
N THR A 31 -13.18 24.96 10.18
CA THR A 31 -14.53 24.84 10.75
C THR A 31 -15.17 23.52 10.33
N PRO A 32 -15.62 22.65 11.26
CA PRO A 32 -16.18 21.34 10.91
C PRO A 32 -17.37 21.40 9.92
N ALA A 33 -18.18 22.45 9.99
CA ALA A 33 -19.29 22.67 9.05
C ALA A 33 -18.85 22.94 7.60
N SER A 34 -17.63 23.47 7.38
CA SER A 34 -17.09 23.74 6.04
C SER A 34 -16.31 22.57 5.44
N ARG A 35 -16.19 21.45 6.18
CA ARG A 35 -15.56 20.22 5.67
C ARG A 35 -16.51 19.48 4.71
N ASN A 36 -16.02 19.25 3.50
CA ASN A 36 -16.64 18.40 2.49
C ASN A 36 -16.28 16.95 2.78
N ILE A 37 -17.16 16.25 3.51
CA ILE A 37 -16.97 14.84 3.85
C ILE A 37 -18.07 14.06 3.15
N TRP A 38 -17.69 13.08 2.35
CA TRP A 38 -18.59 12.35 1.47
C TRP A 38 -18.60 10.86 1.81
N THR A 39 -19.70 10.18 1.49
CA THR A 39 -19.77 8.72 1.51
C THR A 39 -20.54 8.21 0.29
N PHE A 40 -20.38 6.94 -0.06
CA PHE A 40 -21.04 6.35 -1.22
C PHE A 40 -22.55 6.31 -1.07
N ASP A 41 -23.25 6.68 -2.13
CA ASP A 41 -24.69 6.49 -2.27
C ASP A 41 -25.03 6.23 -3.74
N SER A 42 -25.24 4.96 -4.09
CA SER A 42 -25.54 4.55 -5.46
C SER A 42 -26.85 5.10 -6.01
N SER A 43 -27.75 5.61 -5.15
CA SER A 43 -29.00 6.25 -5.59
C SER A 43 -28.77 7.64 -6.19
N VAL A 44 -27.63 8.27 -5.91
CA VAL A 44 -27.25 9.57 -6.47
C VAL A 44 -26.62 9.39 -7.84
N ALA A 45 -27.39 9.66 -8.90
CA ALA A 45 -27.02 9.29 -10.28
C ALA A 45 -25.68 9.87 -10.80
N VAL A 46 -25.33 11.11 -10.45
CA VAL A 46 -24.19 11.81 -11.07
C VAL A 46 -22.88 11.59 -10.32
N THR A 47 -22.88 11.80 -9.00
CA THR A 47 -21.67 11.75 -8.17
C THR A 47 -21.55 10.44 -7.41
N LYS A 48 -22.66 9.72 -7.20
CA LYS A 48 -22.78 8.60 -6.26
C LYS A 48 -22.31 8.95 -4.84
N LEU A 49 -22.46 10.22 -4.44
CA LEU A 49 -22.02 10.73 -3.14
C LEU A 49 -23.19 11.29 -2.33
N LYS A 50 -23.15 11.01 -1.03
CA LYS A 50 -23.97 11.65 0.00
C LYS A 50 -23.08 12.39 1.00
N ALA A 51 -23.44 13.62 1.36
CA ALA A 51 -22.69 14.39 2.35
C ALA A 51 -22.82 13.76 3.75
N PHE A 52 -21.72 13.53 4.44
CA PHE A 52 -21.69 12.97 5.79
C PHE A 52 -21.96 14.06 6.83
N THR A 53 -23.21 14.51 6.93
CA THR A 53 -23.66 15.54 7.88
C THR A 53 -24.61 14.96 8.92
N SER A 54 -24.78 15.64 10.06
CA SER A 54 -25.80 15.28 11.06
C SER A 54 -27.20 15.21 10.43
N ALA A 55 -27.55 16.15 9.54
CA ALA A 55 -28.82 16.12 8.81
C ALA A 55 -29.05 14.81 8.01
N ASN A 56 -27.98 14.21 7.48
CA ASN A 56 -28.04 13.01 6.66
C ASN A 56 -27.84 11.70 7.44
N PHE A 57 -27.12 11.74 8.57
CA PHE A 57 -26.64 10.54 9.28
C PHE A 57 -27.05 10.45 10.75
N ALA A 58 -27.64 11.47 11.37
CA ALA A 58 -28.03 11.41 12.78
C ALA A 58 -28.99 10.25 13.11
N ALA A 59 -29.81 9.84 12.14
CA ALA A 59 -30.76 8.73 12.27
C ALA A 59 -30.23 7.38 11.75
N ASN A 60 -28.95 7.30 11.36
CA ASN A 60 -28.35 6.05 10.91
C ASN A 60 -28.29 5.06 12.08
N ALA A 61 -28.69 3.80 11.87
CA ALA A 61 -28.76 2.77 12.92
C ALA A 61 -27.45 2.58 13.70
N ASN A 62 -26.29 2.81 13.06
CA ASN A 62 -24.97 2.70 13.67
C ASN A 62 -24.61 3.87 14.60
N PHE A 63 -25.40 4.95 14.60
CA PHE A 63 -25.20 6.15 15.41
C PHE A 63 -26.35 6.42 16.39
N LEU A 64 -27.26 5.45 16.56
CA LEU A 64 -28.35 5.52 17.52
C LEU A 64 -27.98 4.86 18.85
N THR A 65 -28.90 4.97 19.83
CA THR A 65 -28.76 4.52 21.21
C THR A 65 -28.05 3.16 21.40
N PRO A 66 -28.34 2.09 20.61
CA PRO A 66 -27.67 0.80 20.82
C PRO A 66 -26.14 0.87 20.74
N HIS A 67 -25.62 1.73 19.86
CA HIS A 67 -24.18 1.92 19.65
C HIS A 67 -23.60 3.04 20.51
N ILE A 68 -24.43 3.81 21.21
CA ILE A 68 -23.97 4.86 22.13
C ILE A 68 -23.93 4.32 23.55
N SER A 69 -25.02 3.75 24.04
CA SER A 69 -25.22 3.54 25.48
C SER A 69 -25.87 2.22 25.87
N THR A 70 -25.97 1.23 24.96
CA THR A 70 -26.56 -0.08 25.30
C THR A 70 -25.54 -1.20 25.14
N SER A 71 -25.46 -2.09 26.11
CA SER A 71 -24.63 -3.30 26.05
C SER A 71 -25.14 -4.27 24.99
N PRO A 72 -24.27 -5.02 24.27
CA PRO A 72 -22.80 -5.05 24.40
C PRO A 72 -22.07 -4.06 23.47
N THR A 73 -22.79 -3.30 22.65
CA THR A 73 -22.24 -2.55 21.52
C THR A 73 -21.93 -1.08 21.81
N GLY A 74 -22.46 -0.51 22.89
CA GLY A 74 -22.27 0.89 23.28
C GLY A 74 -20.83 1.27 23.64
N LEU A 75 -20.59 2.58 23.75
CA LEU A 75 -19.29 3.14 24.13
C LEU A 75 -19.00 2.87 25.61
N THR A 76 -17.76 2.55 25.98
CA THR A 76 -17.47 2.05 27.33
C THR A 76 -17.83 3.00 28.45
N GLN A 77 -17.70 4.31 28.21
CA GLN A 77 -18.02 5.32 29.21
C GLN A 77 -19.51 5.35 29.62
N PHE A 78 -20.39 4.71 28.82
CA PHE A 78 -21.81 4.52 29.13
C PHE A 78 -22.12 3.15 29.73
N LEU A 79 -21.19 2.18 29.67
CA LEU A 79 -21.45 0.77 30.02
C LEU A 79 -20.65 0.26 31.23
N CYS A 80 -19.84 1.11 31.84
CA CYS A 80 -18.86 0.70 32.84
C CYS A 80 -19.41 0.81 34.29
N ALA A 81 -18.81 0.02 35.18
CA ALA A 81 -19.16 -0.05 36.61
C ALA A 81 -18.19 0.73 37.54
N SER A 82 -17.08 1.29 37.01
CA SER A 82 -16.03 1.96 37.80
C SER A 82 -15.89 3.46 37.48
N ILE A 83 -16.08 4.32 38.49
CA ILE A 83 -16.25 5.77 38.36
C ILE A 83 -15.19 6.54 37.55
N ASP A 84 -13.94 6.07 37.47
CA ASP A 84 -12.83 6.80 36.83
C ASP A 84 -12.96 6.97 35.30
N THR A 85 -13.84 6.20 34.66
CA THR A 85 -14.10 6.29 33.20
C THR A 85 -15.59 6.36 32.85
N CYS A 86 -16.45 6.41 33.88
CA CYS A 86 -17.88 6.25 33.72
C CYS A 86 -18.61 7.58 33.83
N LEU A 87 -19.50 7.81 32.87
CA LEU A 87 -20.54 8.81 33.05
C LEU A 87 -21.41 8.44 34.27
N PRO A 88 -22.01 9.44 34.95
CA PRO A 88 -22.85 9.17 36.12
C PRO A 88 -23.93 8.12 35.85
N ALA A 89 -24.23 7.26 36.83
CA ALA A 89 -25.18 6.15 36.65
C ALA A 89 -26.58 6.61 36.15
N THR A 90 -26.99 7.83 36.48
CA THR A 90 -28.26 8.44 36.02
C THR A 90 -28.34 8.67 34.52
N VAL A 91 -27.21 8.58 33.79
CA VAL A 91 -27.11 8.98 32.38
C VAL A 91 -26.59 7.87 31.46
N GLN A 92 -26.10 6.77 32.03
CA GLN A 92 -25.70 5.56 31.30
C GLN A 92 -26.85 4.98 30.47
N ASP A 93 -28.08 4.99 31.01
CA ASP A 93 -29.26 4.43 30.33
C ASP A 93 -30.07 5.46 29.51
N ASN A 94 -29.69 6.75 29.53
CA ASN A 94 -30.45 7.83 28.88
C ASN A 94 -29.55 8.88 28.20
N ALA A 95 -28.59 8.43 27.39
CA ALA A 95 -27.61 9.26 26.69
C ALA A 95 -28.22 10.46 25.93
N ASN A 96 -29.41 10.29 25.34
CA ASN A 96 -30.10 11.34 24.61
C ASN A 96 -30.53 12.52 25.51
N ALA A 97 -30.84 12.28 26.79
CA ALA A 97 -31.26 13.32 27.73
C ALA A 97 -30.13 14.32 28.08
N LEU A 98 -28.87 13.96 27.85
CA LEU A 98 -27.72 14.86 27.98
C LEU A 98 -27.23 15.45 26.65
N GLY A 99 -27.87 15.08 25.53
CA GLY A 99 -27.44 15.52 24.21
C GLY A 99 -26.36 14.65 23.57
N ALA A 100 -26.05 13.45 24.06
CA ALA A 100 -25.23 12.48 23.33
C ALA A 100 -26.03 11.79 22.20
N THR A 101 -26.65 12.60 21.35
CA THR A 101 -27.50 12.15 20.22
C THR A 101 -26.65 11.67 19.05
N GLY A 102 -27.27 10.93 18.13
CA GLY A 102 -26.62 10.56 16.86
C GLY A 102 -26.15 11.78 16.06
N ALA A 103 -26.84 12.92 16.15
CA ALA A 103 -26.39 14.17 15.54
C ALA A 103 -25.04 14.63 16.13
N ASN A 104 -24.91 14.65 17.46
CA ASN A 104 -23.68 15.07 18.12
C ASN A 104 -22.53 14.08 17.91
N LEU A 105 -22.83 12.79 17.77
CA LEU A 105 -21.83 11.78 17.41
C LEU A 105 -21.31 12.02 15.98
N VAL A 106 -22.20 12.27 15.03
CA VAL A 106 -21.80 12.62 13.65
C VAL A 106 -20.98 13.91 13.63
N GLU A 107 -21.38 14.94 14.37
CA GLU A 107 -20.60 16.18 14.48
C GLU A 107 -19.21 15.95 15.11
N PHE A 108 -19.10 15.09 16.12
CA PHE A 108 -17.80 14.66 16.66
C PHE A 108 -16.93 14.04 15.56
N LEU A 109 -17.47 13.09 14.79
CA LEU A 109 -16.75 12.44 13.67
C LEU A 109 -16.34 13.45 12.59
N ARG A 110 -17.12 14.51 12.37
CA ARG A 110 -16.78 15.61 11.46
C ARG A 110 -15.71 16.56 12.01
N GLY A 111 -15.37 16.48 13.29
CA GLY A 111 -14.32 17.29 13.92
C GLY A 111 -14.83 18.32 14.95
N VAL A 112 -16.13 18.33 15.29
CA VAL A 112 -16.64 19.18 16.37
C VAL A 112 -16.11 18.69 17.71
N ARG A 113 -15.56 19.62 18.51
CA ARG A 113 -14.83 19.30 19.75
C ARG A 113 -15.59 19.64 21.03
N THR A 114 -16.79 20.21 20.93
CA THR A 114 -17.57 20.74 22.07
C THR A 114 -17.86 19.69 23.16
N ASN A 115 -18.02 18.42 22.77
CA ASN A 115 -18.37 17.30 23.66
C ASN A 115 -17.17 16.39 23.99
N GLU A 116 -15.94 16.82 23.67
CA GLU A 116 -14.71 16.12 24.01
C GLU A 116 -14.26 16.44 25.43
N GLY A 117 -13.71 15.44 26.13
CA GLY A 117 -13.07 15.61 27.42
C GLY A 117 -12.07 14.50 27.73
N ALA A 118 -11.24 14.74 28.75
CA ALA A 118 -10.29 13.76 29.26
C ALA A 118 -11.01 12.47 29.69
N ILE A 119 -10.25 11.39 29.88
CA ILE A 119 -10.80 10.06 30.19
C ILE A 119 -11.66 10.09 31.47
N ASP A 120 -11.26 10.93 32.43
CA ASP A 120 -11.86 11.19 33.75
C ASP A 120 -12.86 12.37 33.77
N ASP A 121 -13.00 13.12 32.67
CA ASP A 121 -13.97 14.22 32.58
C ASP A 121 -15.39 13.69 32.29
N ASN A 122 -16.08 13.29 33.35
CA ASN A 122 -17.41 12.71 33.27
C ASN A 122 -18.53 13.71 32.86
N SER A 123 -18.19 14.98 32.57
CA SER A 123 -19.11 15.95 31.97
C SER A 123 -19.15 15.90 30.44
N LYS A 124 -18.23 15.14 29.82
CA LYS A 124 -18.05 15.05 28.37
C LYS A 124 -18.30 13.64 27.85
N PHE A 125 -18.97 13.55 26.70
CA PHE A 125 -19.47 12.28 26.16
C PHE A 125 -18.45 11.52 25.34
N TYR A 126 -17.50 12.22 24.70
CA TYR A 126 -16.58 11.63 23.73
C TYR A 126 -15.13 11.84 24.13
N ARG A 127 -14.25 10.96 23.62
CA ARG A 127 -12.82 11.07 23.87
C ARG A 127 -12.27 12.42 23.44
N GLN A 128 -11.33 12.96 24.21
CA GLN A 128 -10.49 14.05 23.76
C GLN A 128 -9.53 13.57 22.68
N ARG A 129 -9.51 14.29 21.56
CA ARG A 129 -8.54 14.08 20.48
C ARG A 129 -7.39 15.07 20.62
N GLN A 130 -6.18 14.68 20.21
CA GLN A 130 -5.12 15.68 20.04
C GLN A 130 -5.35 16.46 18.74
N HIS A 131 -5.71 15.75 17.66
CA HIS A 131 -5.95 16.30 16.33
C HIS A 131 -7.22 15.72 15.71
N VAL A 132 -7.81 16.46 14.76
CA VAL A 132 -8.98 16.01 13.99
C VAL A 132 -8.60 14.91 13.00
N LEU A 133 -7.42 15.02 12.36
CA LEU A 133 -6.89 14.00 11.47
C LEU A 133 -6.58 12.73 12.25
N GLY A 134 -7.14 11.60 11.80
CA GLY A 134 -6.78 10.29 12.32
C GLY A 134 -5.33 9.92 12.03
N ASP A 135 -4.79 8.95 12.78
CA ASP A 135 -3.43 8.48 12.53
C ASP A 135 -3.33 7.78 11.16
N LEU A 136 -2.26 8.08 10.42
CA LEU A 136 -1.86 7.33 9.23
C LEU A 136 -0.97 6.19 9.71
N VAL A 137 -1.51 4.97 9.80
CA VAL A 137 -0.79 3.85 10.42
C VAL A 137 0.01 3.06 9.39
N ASN A 138 -0.67 2.44 8.43
CA ASN A 138 -0.02 1.69 7.35
C ASN A 138 -0.15 2.36 5.98
N ALA A 139 -1.20 3.18 5.80
CA ALA A 139 -1.43 3.90 4.55
C ALA A 139 -0.33 4.94 4.29
N GLN A 140 0.22 4.90 3.09
CA GLN A 140 1.15 5.92 2.59
C GLN A 140 0.41 7.03 1.86
N ALA A 141 1.01 8.21 1.83
CA ALA A 141 0.52 9.35 1.07
C ALA A 141 0.81 9.17 -0.44
N VAL A 142 -0.20 9.42 -1.28
CA VAL A 142 -0.09 9.32 -2.75
C VAL A 142 -0.25 10.69 -3.38
N TYR A 143 0.78 11.13 -4.08
CA TYR A 143 0.80 12.40 -4.80
C TYR A 143 0.28 12.23 -6.23
N VAL A 144 -0.69 13.07 -6.61
CA VAL A 144 -1.27 13.10 -7.96
C VAL A 144 -1.17 14.53 -8.49
N ASN A 145 -0.62 14.66 -9.69
CA ASN A 145 -0.55 15.90 -10.46
C ASN A 145 -0.98 15.60 -11.91
N GLN A 146 -0.40 16.20 -12.94
CA GLN A 146 -0.62 15.79 -14.33
C GLN A 146 -0.35 14.30 -14.57
N PRO A 147 -1.05 13.66 -15.52
CA PRO A 147 -0.74 12.31 -15.99
C PRO A 147 0.75 12.12 -16.33
N LEU A 148 1.31 10.97 -15.98
CA LEU A 148 2.72 10.62 -16.22
C LEU A 148 2.94 9.65 -17.38
N TYR A 149 1.85 9.07 -17.91
CA TYR A 149 1.91 8.07 -18.97
C TYR A 149 1.87 8.72 -20.35
N ASN A 150 2.18 7.95 -21.38
CA ASN A 150 2.10 8.31 -22.78
C ASN A 150 1.40 7.22 -23.59
N TYR A 151 0.23 6.77 -23.12
CA TYR A 151 -0.54 5.71 -23.77
C TYR A 151 -0.83 6.02 -25.23
N ALA A 152 -0.62 5.01 -26.08
CA ALA A 152 -0.97 5.07 -27.50
C ALA A 152 -2.50 4.96 -27.74
N ASP A 153 -3.28 4.70 -26.69
CA ASP A 153 -4.73 4.60 -26.74
C ASP A 153 -5.41 5.89 -27.22
N ALA A 154 -6.55 5.73 -27.89
CA ALA A 154 -7.25 6.82 -28.54
C ALA A 154 -7.65 7.93 -27.55
N GLY A 155 -7.37 9.19 -27.89
CA GLY A 155 -7.75 10.37 -27.09
C GLY A 155 -6.88 10.65 -25.85
N TYR A 156 -5.94 9.76 -25.51
CA TYR A 156 -5.14 9.93 -24.29
C TYR A 156 -4.24 11.17 -24.33
N SER A 157 -3.58 11.45 -25.45
CA SER A 157 -2.74 12.65 -25.60
C SER A 157 -3.52 13.95 -25.39
N ALA A 158 -4.77 14.01 -25.84
CA ALA A 158 -5.66 15.14 -25.60
C ALA A 158 -6.05 15.25 -24.12
N PHE A 159 -6.30 14.11 -23.46
CA PHE A 159 -6.53 14.07 -22.02
C PHE A 159 -5.34 14.59 -21.22
N VAL A 160 -4.11 14.13 -21.53
CA VAL A 160 -2.87 14.61 -20.89
C VAL A 160 -2.75 16.13 -21.03
N ALA A 161 -2.97 16.67 -22.23
CA ALA A 161 -2.93 18.11 -22.48
C ALA A 161 -4.00 18.87 -21.66
N ALA A 162 -5.21 18.32 -21.54
CA ALA A 162 -6.29 18.91 -20.74
C ALA A 162 -6.00 18.91 -19.24
N GLN A 163 -5.18 17.98 -18.75
CA GLN A 163 -4.82 17.85 -17.33
C GLN A 163 -3.47 18.51 -16.97
N ALA A 164 -2.82 19.22 -17.90
CA ALA A 164 -1.50 19.81 -17.70
C ALA A 164 -1.43 20.80 -16.53
N THR A 165 -2.54 21.50 -16.24
CA THR A 165 -2.65 22.47 -15.13
C THR A 165 -3.46 21.93 -13.95
N ARG A 166 -3.62 20.61 -13.84
CA ARG A 166 -4.38 19.99 -12.74
C ARG A 166 -3.75 20.36 -11.39
N GLN A 167 -4.57 20.81 -10.45
CA GLN A 167 -4.12 21.05 -9.07
C GLN A 167 -3.55 19.76 -8.49
N ALA A 168 -2.32 19.81 -8.00
CA ALA A 168 -1.72 18.64 -7.38
C ALA A 168 -2.36 18.37 -6.00
N VAL A 169 -2.59 17.09 -5.70
CA VAL A 169 -3.25 16.62 -4.48
C VAL A 169 -2.46 15.47 -3.87
N VAL A 170 -2.40 15.43 -2.54
CA VAL A 170 -1.96 14.27 -1.78
C VAL A 170 -3.18 13.56 -1.19
N TYR A 171 -3.29 12.26 -1.45
CA TYR A 171 -4.32 11.38 -0.90
C TYR A 171 -3.73 10.49 0.18
N ALA A 172 -4.41 10.38 1.32
CA ALA A 172 -3.97 9.47 2.38
C ALA A 172 -5.17 8.89 3.15
N GLY A 173 -5.15 7.58 3.35
CA GLY A 173 -6.06 6.89 4.26
C GLY A 173 -5.67 7.19 5.70
N ALA A 174 -6.66 7.45 6.55
CA ALA A 174 -6.45 7.75 7.96
C ALA A 174 -7.42 6.95 8.85
N ASN A 175 -6.99 6.77 10.10
CA ASN A 175 -7.71 5.95 11.06
C ASN A 175 -8.88 6.66 11.76
N ASP A 176 -9.28 7.83 11.28
CA ASP A 176 -10.58 8.44 11.56
C ASP A 176 -11.67 7.91 10.60
N GLY A 177 -11.32 6.93 9.75
CA GLY A 177 -12.21 6.27 8.82
C GLY A 177 -12.35 6.97 7.49
N MET A 178 -11.45 7.91 7.19
CA MET A 178 -11.49 8.74 5.99
C MET A 178 -10.29 8.51 5.10
N LEU A 179 -10.51 8.58 3.78
CA LEU A 179 -9.50 9.01 2.84
C LEU A 179 -9.53 10.54 2.76
N HIS A 180 -8.41 11.20 3.00
CA HIS A 180 -8.30 12.66 2.89
C HIS A 180 -7.61 13.06 1.59
N ALA A 181 -8.05 14.18 1.02
CA ALA A 181 -7.42 14.84 -0.10
C ALA A 181 -6.89 16.21 0.34
N PHE A 182 -5.57 16.43 0.26
CA PHE A 182 -4.94 17.69 0.63
C PHE A 182 -4.31 18.36 -0.59
N ALA A 183 -4.48 19.68 -0.74
CA ALA A 183 -3.81 20.43 -1.79
C ALA A 183 -2.28 20.33 -1.63
N ALA A 184 -1.57 19.84 -2.64
CA ALA A 184 -0.12 19.66 -2.59
C ALA A 184 0.65 20.85 -3.17
N LYS A 185 0.00 21.62 -4.05
CA LYS A 185 0.49 22.85 -4.67
C LYS A 185 -0.32 24.06 -4.20
N GLY A 186 0.35 25.21 -4.18
CA GLY A 186 -0.23 26.48 -3.75
C GLY A 186 -0.72 27.36 -4.89
N SER A 187 -0.77 28.66 -4.62
CA SER A 187 -1.04 29.65 -5.65
C SER A 187 0.03 29.64 -6.75
N ALA A 188 -0.32 30.09 -7.95
CA ALA A 188 0.63 30.21 -9.06
C ALA A 188 1.87 31.06 -8.69
N ALA A 189 1.71 32.08 -7.85
CA ALA A 189 2.82 32.91 -7.36
C ALA A 189 3.76 32.12 -6.44
N THR A 190 3.22 31.31 -5.53
CA THR A 190 4.01 30.42 -4.67
C THR A 190 4.74 29.37 -5.50
N GLU A 191 4.05 28.74 -6.45
CA GLU A 191 4.65 27.70 -7.30
C GLU A 191 5.75 28.26 -8.21
N ALA A 192 5.62 29.48 -8.72
CA ALA A 192 6.68 30.14 -9.48
C ALA A 192 7.98 30.30 -8.66
N LEU A 193 7.86 30.58 -7.35
CA LEU A 193 9.01 30.65 -6.45
C LEU A 193 9.61 29.27 -6.16
N VAL A 194 8.77 28.23 -6.01
CA VAL A 194 9.23 26.84 -5.86
C VAL A 194 9.98 26.37 -7.11
N GLU A 195 9.48 26.69 -8.31
CA GLU A 195 10.14 26.39 -9.57
C GLU A 195 11.46 27.16 -9.73
N ALA A 196 11.47 28.45 -9.38
CA ALA A 196 12.70 29.24 -9.36
C ALA A 196 13.76 28.65 -8.40
N SER A 197 13.33 28.18 -7.23
CA SER A 197 14.21 27.46 -6.29
C SER A 197 14.79 26.18 -6.90
N ALA A 198 13.96 25.36 -7.54
CA ALA A 198 14.41 24.13 -8.18
C ALA A 198 15.41 24.41 -9.32
N ALA A 199 15.13 25.42 -10.15
CA ALA A 199 16.02 25.84 -11.23
C ALA A 199 17.38 26.35 -10.71
N ALA A 200 17.37 27.14 -9.63
CA ALA A 200 18.61 27.60 -9.00
C ALA A 200 19.43 26.44 -8.40
N SER A 201 18.76 25.46 -7.76
CA SER A 201 19.44 24.24 -7.27
C SER A 201 20.05 23.41 -8.40
N ALA A 202 19.33 23.26 -9.53
CA ALA A 202 19.86 22.57 -10.70
C ALA A 202 21.08 23.29 -11.29
N ALA A 203 21.05 24.62 -11.38
CA ALA A 203 22.18 25.41 -11.86
C ALA A 203 23.43 25.25 -10.98
N TYR A 204 23.26 25.22 -9.65
CA TYR A 204 24.37 24.92 -8.74
C TYR A 204 24.90 23.49 -8.90
N SER A 205 24.02 22.50 -9.05
CA SER A 205 24.45 21.11 -9.25
C SER A 205 25.27 20.93 -10.53
N LEU A 206 25.03 21.73 -11.57
CA LEU A 206 25.79 21.71 -12.81
C LEU A 206 27.10 22.52 -12.70
N ASN A 207 27.11 23.59 -11.90
CA ASN A 207 28.26 24.47 -11.72
C ASN A 207 28.34 24.99 -10.27
N PRO A 208 29.05 24.30 -9.37
CA PRO A 208 29.01 24.56 -7.92
C PRO A 208 29.91 25.72 -7.49
N THR A 209 29.65 26.92 -8.01
CA THR A 209 30.31 28.16 -7.56
C THR A 209 29.62 28.73 -6.32
N THR A 210 30.34 29.52 -5.53
CA THR A 210 29.78 30.25 -4.38
C THR A 210 28.61 31.15 -4.80
N ALA A 211 28.68 31.78 -5.98
CA ALA A 211 27.59 32.61 -6.50
C ALA A 211 26.32 31.78 -6.77
N ASN A 212 26.46 30.60 -7.40
CA ASN A 212 25.34 29.71 -7.65
C ASN A 212 24.77 29.10 -6.37
N GLN A 213 25.63 28.84 -5.37
CA GLN A 213 25.21 28.39 -4.05
C GLN A 213 24.32 29.44 -3.37
N THR A 214 24.79 30.69 -3.28
CA THR A 214 24.03 31.79 -2.67
C THR A 214 22.72 32.05 -3.40
N ALA A 215 22.71 31.96 -4.74
CA ALA A 215 21.47 32.09 -5.52
C ALA A 215 20.46 30.97 -5.19
N ALA A 216 20.90 29.73 -5.07
CA ALA A 216 20.06 28.60 -4.70
C ALA A 216 19.51 28.72 -3.27
N GLU A 217 20.34 29.11 -2.31
CA GLU A 217 19.93 29.31 -0.91
C GLU A 217 18.89 30.44 -0.78
N ASN A 218 19.10 31.58 -1.47
CA ASN A 218 18.14 32.69 -1.47
C ASN A 218 16.80 32.31 -2.12
N ALA A 219 16.83 31.58 -3.24
CA ALA A 219 15.62 31.12 -3.91
C ALA A 219 14.85 30.10 -3.06
N ALA A 220 15.57 29.19 -2.37
CA ALA A 220 14.96 28.25 -1.43
C ALA A 220 14.30 28.95 -0.24
N LEU A 221 14.93 29.98 0.32
CA LEU A 221 14.35 30.78 1.41
C LEU A 221 13.08 31.52 0.96
N ALA A 222 13.09 32.12 -0.23
CA ALA A 222 11.93 32.79 -0.79
C ALA A 222 10.77 31.81 -1.03
N ALA A 223 11.05 30.63 -1.59
CA ALA A 223 10.08 29.57 -1.80
C ALA A 223 9.50 29.06 -0.47
N ALA A 224 10.33 28.76 0.53
CA ALA A 224 9.89 28.31 1.85
C ALA A 224 8.99 29.35 2.54
N THR A 225 9.35 30.63 2.44
CA THR A 225 8.55 31.75 2.99
C THR A 225 7.18 31.84 2.31
N ALA A 226 7.14 31.76 0.98
CA ALA A 226 5.90 31.79 0.22
C ALA A 226 5.01 30.58 0.54
N VAL A 227 5.59 29.38 0.61
CA VAL A 227 4.88 28.14 0.99
C VAL A 227 4.29 28.23 2.39
N GLY A 228 5.03 28.76 3.36
CA GLY A 228 4.55 28.95 4.73
C GLY A 228 3.39 29.96 4.85
N ALA A 229 3.36 30.97 3.98
CA ALA A 229 2.30 31.98 3.92
C ALA A 229 1.10 31.55 3.05
N ASP A 230 1.26 30.52 2.21
CA ASP A 230 0.24 30.09 1.26
C ASP A 230 -0.96 29.45 1.99
N THR A 231 -2.16 29.96 1.69
CA THR A 231 -3.39 29.49 2.34
C THR A 231 -3.98 28.25 1.69
N ILE A 232 -3.57 27.88 0.47
CA ILE A 232 -4.05 26.74 -0.31
C ILE A 232 -3.30 25.46 0.08
N ILE A 233 -1.97 25.52 0.13
CA ILE A 233 -1.11 24.35 0.37
C ILE A 233 -1.50 23.63 1.67
N GLY A 234 -1.68 22.32 1.64
CA GLY A 234 -2.03 21.51 2.82
C GLY A 234 -3.46 21.69 3.33
N GLN A 235 -4.31 22.48 2.65
CA GLN A 235 -5.74 22.50 2.96
C GLN A 235 -6.39 21.18 2.56
N GLU A 236 -7.25 20.67 3.44
CA GLU A 236 -8.14 19.57 3.09
C GLU A 236 -9.16 20.05 2.05
N LEU A 237 -9.13 19.46 0.86
CA LEU A 237 -10.08 19.74 -0.22
C LEU A 237 -11.41 19.04 0.06
N TRP A 238 -11.32 17.77 0.44
CA TRP A 238 -12.44 16.90 0.81
C TRP A 238 -11.92 15.65 1.52
N ALA A 239 -12.85 14.91 2.12
CA ALA A 239 -12.60 13.57 2.68
C ALA A 239 -13.71 12.60 2.22
N TYR A 240 -13.38 11.32 2.17
CA TYR A 240 -14.29 10.25 1.76
C TYR A 240 -14.32 9.14 2.83
N ILE A 241 -15.53 8.77 3.27
CA ILE A 241 -15.79 7.69 4.22
C ILE A 241 -16.39 6.51 3.44
N PRO A 242 -15.66 5.40 3.30
CA PRO A 242 -16.23 4.21 2.70
C PRO A 242 -17.41 3.68 3.54
N THR A 243 -18.49 3.20 2.91
CA THR A 243 -19.66 2.75 3.70
C THR A 243 -19.34 1.56 4.61
N MET A 244 -18.36 0.76 4.19
CA MET A 244 -17.83 -0.41 4.89
C MET A 244 -17.27 -0.09 6.29
N VAL A 245 -16.84 1.15 6.55
CA VAL A 245 -16.33 1.54 7.89
C VAL A 245 -17.42 2.13 8.80
N ILE A 246 -18.56 2.55 8.25
CA ILE A 246 -19.65 3.21 9.00
C ILE A 246 -20.15 2.40 10.20
N PRO A 247 -20.35 1.07 10.10
CA PRO A 247 -20.84 0.28 11.23
C PRO A 247 -19.97 0.36 12.48
N ASN A 248 -18.70 0.74 12.33
CA ASN A 248 -17.75 0.80 13.44
C ASN A 248 -17.30 2.22 13.78
N LEU A 249 -17.61 3.23 12.97
CA LEU A 249 -17.13 4.62 13.15
C LEU A 249 -17.45 5.20 14.54
N TYR A 250 -18.60 4.85 15.11
CA TYR A 250 -19.00 5.35 16.43
C TYR A 250 -17.96 5.05 17.52
N LYS A 251 -17.22 3.94 17.39
CA LYS A 251 -16.18 3.52 18.34
C LYS A 251 -15.01 4.52 18.43
N LEU A 252 -14.84 5.40 17.43
CA LEU A 252 -13.88 6.51 17.49
C LEU A 252 -14.19 7.49 18.62
N ALA A 253 -15.42 7.52 19.13
CA ALA A 253 -15.84 8.41 20.21
C ALA A 253 -15.60 7.81 21.61
N ASP A 254 -15.21 6.53 21.69
CA ASP A 254 -15.02 5.80 22.95
C ASP A 254 -13.85 6.36 23.77
N LYS A 255 -14.06 6.65 25.06
CA LYS A 255 -13.00 7.18 25.93
C LYS A 255 -11.87 6.18 26.19
N ASN A 256 -12.15 4.88 26.09
CA ASN A 256 -11.19 3.80 26.19
C ASN A 256 -10.60 3.42 24.81
N TYR A 257 -10.63 4.33 23.84
CA TYR A 257 -10.08 4.15 22.49
C TYR A 257 -8.66 3.57 22.48
N LYS A 258 -7.79 3.93 23.43
CA LYS A 258 -6.42 3.38 23.52
C LYS A 258 -6.41 1.85 23.60
N ASN A 259 -7.32 1.25 24.36
CA ASN A 259 -7.38 -0.20 24.57
C ASN A 259 -8.37 -0.89 23.62
N LYS A 260 -9.23 -0.12 22.95
CA LYS A 260 -10.25 -0.60 22.00
C LYS A 260 -10.00 -0.14 20.56
N HIS A 261 -8.79 0.32 20.30
CA HIS A 261 -8.36 0.85 19.02
C HIS A 261 -8.60 -0.19 17.92
N ARG A 262 -9.08 0.28 16.78
CA ARG A 262 -9.19 -0.52 15.56
C ARG A 262 -8.75 0.30 14.37
N TYR A 263 -8.48 -0.40 13.29
CA TYR A 263 -8.14 0.19 12.02
C TYR A 263 -9.41 0.50 11.23
N TYR A 264 -9.37 1.49 10.33
CA TYR A 264 -10.46 1.82 9.41
C TYR A 264 -9.94 1.92 7.96
N VAL A 265 -9.58 3.11 7.46
CA VAL A 265 -8.99 3.26 6.12
C VAL A 265 -7.48 3.22 6.25
N ASP A 266 -6.90 2.04 6.03
CA ASP A 266 -5.50 1.77 6.39
C ASP A 266 -4.65 1.22 5.23
N ALA A 267 -5.25 1.01 4.04
CA ALA A 267 -4.49 0.66 2.85
C ALA A 267 -4.01 1.91 2.10
N THR A 268 -2.80 1.85 1.53
CA THR A 268 -2.33 2.85 0.56
C THR A 268 -3.22 2.80 -0.70
N PRO A 269 -3.83 3.92 -1.12
CA PRO A 269 -4.60 3.94 -2.36
C PRO A 269 -3.69 3.81 -3.59
N VAL A 270 -4.24 3.39 -4.72
CA VAL A 270 -3.55 3.29 -6.01
C VAL A 270 -4.25 4.19 -7.02
N VAL A 271 -3.48 4.91 -7.83
CA VAL A 271 -3.99 5.85 -8.83
C VAL A 271 -3.60 5.40 -10.23
N GLY A 272 -4.53 5.54 -11.18
CA GLY A 272 -4.30 5.19 -12.57
C GLY A 272 -5.25 5.91 -13.50
N ASP A 273 -4.81 6.12 -14.74
CA ASP A 273 -5.66 6.65 -15.79
C ASP A 273 -6.34 5.49 -16.53
N ILE A 274 -7.64 5.63 -16.79
CA ILE A 274 -8.45 4.65 -17.50
C ILE A 274 -9.29 5.35 -18.57
N CYS A 275 -9.57 4.62 -19.65
CA CYS A 275 -10.61 5.02 -20.59
C CYS A 275 -11.93 4.34 -20.22
N VAL A 276 -13.01 5.12 -20.08
CA VAL A 276 -14.31 4.63 -19.58
C VAL A 276 -15.39 4.51 -20.64
N SER A 277 -15.26 5.20 -21.77
CA SER A 277 -16.15 5.06 -22.93
C SER A 277 -15.44 5.47 -24.21
N ASP A 278 -15.91 4.95 -25.33
CA ASP A 278 -15.48 5.34 -26.69
C ASP A 278 -13.96 5.19 -26.94
N CYS A 279 -13.33 4.22 -26.27
CA CYS A 279 -11.87 4.04 -26.22
C CYS A 279 -11.20 3.70 -27.56
N GLY A 280 -11.97 3.40 -28.60
CA GLY A 280 -11.48 3.22 -29.96
C GLY A 280 -11.53 4.50 -30.82
N ASN A 281 -12.09 5.60 -30.32
CA ASN A 281 -12.28 6.83 -31.08
C ASN A 281 -11.66 8.03 -30.36
N ALA A 282 -10.58 8.58 -30.93
CA ALA A 282 -9.82 9.64 -30.28
C ALA A 282 -10.61 10.94 -30.04
N ALA A 283 -11.67 11.18 -30.83
CA ALA A 283 -12.51 12.38 -30.69
C ALA A 283 -13.59 12.23 -29.62
N LEU A 284 -13.93 10.99 -29.22
CA LEU A 284 -15.03 10.69 -28.29
C LEU A 284 -14.55 10.03 -26.99
N ALA A 285 -13.33 9.48 -26.96
CA ALA A 285 -12.80 8.75 -25.84
C ALA A 285 -12.85 9.57 -24.54
N VAL A 286 -13.46 8.99 -23.50
CA VAL A 286 -13.57 9.61 -22.19
C VAL A 286 -12.53 9.00 -21.26
N TRP A 287 -11.53 9.81 -20.89
CA TRP A 287 -10.48 9.44 -19.97
C TRP A 287 -10.72 9.99 -18.56
N LYS A 288 -10.29 9.21 -17.57
CA LYS A 288 -10.37 9.57 -16.16
C LYS A 288 -9.12 9.17 -15.42
N THR A 289 -8.70 9.98 -14.45
CA THR A 289 -7.78 9.55 -13.40
C THR A 289 -8.63 9.03 -12.24
N ILE A 290 -8.45 7.76 -11.89
CA ILE A 290 -9.17 7.12 -10.79
C ILE A 290 -8.22 6.81 -9.64
N LEU A 291 -8.78 6.81 -8.43
CA LEU A 291 -8.14 6.35 -7.21
C LEU A 291 -8.90 5.12 -6.72
N VAL A 292 -8.18 4.03 -6.44
CA VAL A 292 -8.72 2.81 -5.82
C VAL A 292 -8.13 2.65 -4.43
N GLY A 293 -8.97 2.64 -3.41
CA GLY A 293 -8.58 2.40 -2.02
C GLY A 293 -9.04 1.05 -1.51
N GLY A 294 -8.31 0.54 -0.52
CA GLY A 294 -8.72 -0.58 0.33
C GLY A 294 -8.79 -0.14 1.80
N LEU A 295 -9.08 -1.09 2.67
CA LEU A 295 -9.17 -0.87 4.11
C LEU A 295 -8.05 -1.57 4.90
N ALA A 296 -7.28 -2.46 4.26
CA ALA A 296 -6.28 -3.30 4.92
C ALA A 296 -6.86 -3.96 6.18
N ARG A 297 -6.30 -3.67 7.36
CA ARG A 297 -6.77 -4.22 8.63
C ARG A 297 -8.13 -3.67 9.08
N GLY A 298 -8.57 -2.54 8.52
CA GLY A 298 -9.79 -1.88 8.96
C GLY A 298 -11.07 -2.42 8.34
N GLY A 299 -10.97 -3.30 7.33
CA GLY A 299 -12.15 -3.98 6.81
C GLY A 299 -11.96 -4.71 5.49
N ARG A 300 -13.10 -5.20 4.99
CA ARG A 300 -13.21 -6.05 3.81
C ARG A 300 -13.88 -5.27 2.70
N GLY A 301 -13.14 -4.99 1.63
CA GLY A 301 -13.65 -4.27 0.47
C GLY A 301 -12.71 -3.22 -0.08
N TYR A 302 -13.07 -2.77 -1.27
CA TYR A 302 -12.35 -1.78 -2.05
C TYR A 302 -13.33 -0.71 -2.53
N TYR A 303 -12.83 0.48 -2.83
CA TYR A 303 -13.65 1.56 -3.38
C TYR A 303 -12.86 2.30 -4.45
N ALA A 304 -13.57 2.90 -5.41
CA ALA A 304 -12.95 3.74 -6.43
C ALA A 304 -13.62 5.09 -6.57
N LEU A 305 -12.79 6.12 -6.75
CA LEU A 305 -13.17 7.51 -6.94
C LEU A 305 -12.62 8.02 -8.28
N ASP A 306 -13.41 8.79 -9.01
CA ASP A 306 -12.93 9.65 -10.08
C ASP A 306 -12.37 10.93 -9.47
N ILE A 307 -11.06 11.09 -9.60
CA ILE A 307 -10.28 12.22 -9.09
C ILE A 307 -9.69 13.06 -10.24
N THR A 308 -10.27 12.96 -11.43
CA THR A 308 -9.80 13.69 -12.62
C THR A 308 -9.79 15.19 -12.35
N ASP A 309 -10.86 15.71 -11.74
CA ASP A 309 -10.96 17.10 -11.28
C ASP A 309 -10.85 17.17 -9.75
N PRO A 310 -9.73 17.69 -9.22
CA PRO A 310 -9.51 17.85 -7.79
C PRO A 310 -10.15 19.12 -7.19
N THR A 311 -10.73 20.00 -8.01
CA THR A 311 -11.28 21.29 -7.56
C THR A 311 -12.42 21.04 -6.58
N PRO A 312 -12.39 21.56 -5.34
CA PRO A 312 -13.42 21.27 -4.34
C PRO A 312 -14.75 21.94 -4.71
N THR A 313 -15.70 21.14 -5.16
CA THR A 313 -17.07 21.52 -5.48
C THR A 313 -18.03 20.55 -4.80
N PRO A 314 -19.35 20.84 -4.72
CA PRO A 314 -20.33 19.86 -4.25
C PRO A 314 -20.41 18.57 -5.09
N THR A 315 -19.71 18.52 -6.23
CA THR A 315 -19.73 17.39 -7.17
C THR A 315 -18.38 16.67 -7.31
N THR A 316 -17.38 17.03 -6.50
CA THR A 316 -16.03 16.46 -6.52
C THR A 316 -15.61 15.98 -5.12
N PRO A 317 -15.00 14.78 -5.02
CA PRO A 317 -14.75 13.82 -6.11
C PRO A 317 -16.07 13.22 -6.60
N LYS A 318 -16.02 12.26 -7.53
CA LYS A 318 -17.18 11.40 -7.82
C LYS A 318 -16.85 9.99 -7.38
N ALA A 319 -17.75 9.33 -6.66
CA ALA A 319 -17.57 7.91 -6.42
C ALA A 319 -17.94 7.13 -7.67
N LEU A 320 -17.11 6.14 -8.01
CA LEU A 320 -17.39 5.21 -9.09
C LEU A 320 -18.14 4.00 -8.55
N TRP A 321 -17.59 3.37 -7.50
CA TRP A 321 -18.13 2.15 -6.91
C TRP A 321 -17.48 1.84 -5.55
N GLU A 322 -18.18 1.03 -4.77
CA GLU A 322 -17.62 0.26 -3.66
C GLU A 322 -17.83 -1.22 -3.97
N PHE A 323 -16.82 -2.04 -3.73
CA PHE A 323 -16.79 -3.47 -4.03
C PHE A 323 -16.60 -4.28 -2.75
N THR A 324 -17.56 -5.17 -2.50
CA THR A 324 -17.51 -6.21 -1.48
C THR A 324 -17.88 -7.55 -2.12
N ASN A 325 -17.50 -8.64 -1.48
CA ASN A 325 -17.87 -9.99 -1.87
C ASN A 325 -17.84 -10.90 -0.64
N ASP A 326 -18.65 -11.95 -0.62
CA ASP A 326 -18.67 -12.92 0.49
C ASP A 326 -17.31 -13.62 0.66
N ASP A 327 -16.58 -13.84 -0.44
CA ASP A 327 -15.25 -14.46 -0.42
C ASP A 327 -14.10 -13.45 -0.21
N LEU A 328 -14.42 -12.23 0.23
CA LEU A 328 -13.44 -11.16 0.48
C LEU A 328 -13.08 -11.06 1.98
N GLY A 329 -11.79 -11.12 2.25
CA GLY A 329 -11.18 -10.91 3.55
C GLY A 329 -10.66 -9.48 3.72
N PHE A 330 -9.78 -9.29 4.71
CA PHE A 330 -9.09 -8.04 4.93
C PHE A 330 -8.29 -7.65 3.68
N SER A 331 -8.53 -6.44 3.21
CA SER A 331 -8.08 -5.90 1.91
C SER A 331 -6.62 -5.45 1.92
N TYR A 332 -5.72 -6.31 2.41
CA TYR A 332 -4.27 -6.11 2.37
C TYR A 332 -3.68 -6.26 0.96
N GLY A 333 -4.44 -6.82 0.02
CA GLY A 333 -4.03 -6.92 -1.37
C GLY A 333 -3.94 -5.54 -2.02
N ASN A 334 -2.84 -5.29 -2.72
CA ASN A 334 -2.63 -4.06 -3.48
C ASN A 334 -3.46 -4.09 -4.77
N PRO A 335 -4.38 -3.14 -4.99
CA PRO A 335 -5.10 -3.05 -6.25
C PRO A 335 -4.13 -2.85 -7.43
N GLN A 336 -4.43 -3.42 -8.59
CA GLN A 336 -3.71 -3.16 -9.84
C GLN A 336 -4.69 -2.63 -10.89
N ILE A 337 -4.42 -1.45 -11.45
CA ILE A 337 -5.23 -0.84 -12.51
C ILE A 337 -4.55 -1.14 -13.84
N VAL A 338 -5.18 -1.96 -14.68
CA VAL A 338 -4.60 -2.41 -15.95
C VAL A 338 -5.65 -2.49 -17.05
N LYS A 339 -5.19 -2.65 -18.30
CA LYS A 339 -6.02 -2.86 -19.47
C LYS A 339 -5.95 -4.33 -19.90
N LEU A 340 -7.09 -4.97 -20.13
CA LEU A 340 -7.14 -6.31 -20.72
C LEU A 340 -6.82 -6.25 -22.22
N SER A 341 -6.43 -7.38 -22.80
CA SER A 341 -6.13 -7.51 -24.25
C SER A 341 -7.27 -7.07 -25.17
N ASN A 342 -8.52 -7.14 -24.70
CA ASN A 342 -9.69 -6.67 -25.43
C ASN A 342 -9.96 -5.15 -25.29
N GLY A 343 -9.07 -4.41 -24.64
CA GLY A 343 -9.17 -2.95 -24.41
C GLY A 343 -9.98 -2.54 -23.17
N THR A 344 -10.55 -3.49 -22.41
CA THR A 344 -11.32 -3.17 -21.20
C THR A 344 -10.38 -2.80 -20.06
N TRP A 345 -10.58 -1.63 -19.45
CA TRP A 345 -9.88 -1.22 -18.23
C TRP A 345 -10.48 -1.89 -17.00
N VAL A 346 -9.62 -2.49 -16.18
CA VAL A 346 -10.00 -3.28 -15.01
C VAL A 346 -9.18 -2.92 -13.79
N VAL A 347 -9.79 -3.15 -12.62
CA VAL A 347 -9.11 -3.17 -11.34
C VAL A 347 -9.03 -4.61 -10.88
N LEU A 348 -7.81 -5.04 -10.57
CA LEU A 348 -7.52 -6.37 -10.04
C LEU A 348 -7.32 -6.28 -8.53
N VAL A 349 -8.07 -7.09 -7.80
CA VAL A 349 -7.94 -7.22 -6.34
C VAL A 349 -8.02 -8.70 -5.96
N THR A 350 -7.59 -9.05 -4.76
CA THR A 350 -7.55 -10.44 -4.30
C THR A 350 -8.57 -10.71 -3.19
N SER A 351 -8.76 -11.99 -2.86
CA SER A 351 -9.51 -12.43 -1.68
C SER A 351 -8.95 -11.89 -0.36
N GLY A 352 -7.69 -11.48 -0.30
CA GLY A 352 -7.08 -10.94 0.91
C GLY A 352 -6.92 -12.00 2.01
N TYR A 353 -6.73 -11.54 3.24
CA TYR A 353 -6.51 -12.41 4.40
C TYR A 353 -7.81 -12.64 5.19
N ASN A 354 -7.92 -13.81 5.82
CA ASN A 354 -9.04 -14.13 6.70
C ASN A 354 -10.42 -14.06 6.02
N ASN A 355 -10.51 -14.49 4.75
CA ASN A 355 -11.75 -14.59 3.99
C ASN A 355 -12.59 -15.83 4.39
N ILE A 356 -12.85 -15.95 5.69
CA ILE A 356 -13.53 -17.07 6.34
C ILE A 356 -14.61 -16.54 7.31
N PRO A 357 -15.55 -17.39 7.75
CA PRO A 357 -16.48 -17.03 8.81
C PRO A 357 -15.75 -16.80 10.13
N ASN A 358 -16.04 -15.67 10.78
CA ASN A 358 -15.40 -15.26 12.03
C ASN A 358 -16.36 -14.43 12.92
N ASP A 359 -15.84 -13.94 14.03
CA ASP A 359 -16.56 -13.19 15.07
C ASP A 359 -17.06 -11.80 14.64
N ASP A 360 -16.59 -11.28 13.49
CA ASP A 360 -17.09 -10.05 12.88
C ASP A 360 -18.28 -10.27 11.92
N ALA A 361 -18.84 -11.49 11.92
CA ALA A 361 -19.96 -11.94 11.08
C ALA A 361 -19.64 -11.95 9.58
N ALA A 362 -18.36 -11.98 9.20
CA ALA A 362 -18.02 -12.21 7.81
C ALA A 362 -18.35 -13.63 7.33
N THR A 363 -18.34 -13.76 6.01
CA THR A 363 -18.54 -14.98 5.24
C THR A 363 -17.23 -15.36 4.53
N GLY A 364 -17.29 -16.39 3.69
CA GLY A 364 -16.20 -16.81 2.81
C GLY A 364 -15.79 -18.26 3.03
N ASP A 365 -15.09 -18.83 2.05
CA ASP A 365 -14.66 -20.23 2.06
C ASP A 365 -13.16 -20.43 2.31
N GLY A 366 -12.40 -19.36 2.55
CA GLY A 366 -10.96 -19.39 2.77
C GLY A 366 -10.10 -19.60 1.51
N LYS A 367 -10.71 -19.72 0.32
CA LYS A 367 -9.96 -19.94 -0.92
C LYS A 367 -9.38 -18.66 -1.50
N GLY A 368 -8.18 -18.77 -2.08
CA GLY A 368 -7.54 -17.68 -2.81
C GLY A 368 -8.29 -17.33 -4.09
N ARG A 369 -8.51 -16.03 -4.36
CA ARG A 369 -9.14 -15.55 -5.60
C ARG A 369 -8.50 -14.28 -6.12
N LEU A 370 -8.45 -14.16 -7.44
CA LEU A 370 -8.26 -12.88 -8.15
C LEU A 370 -9.61 -12.41 -8.67
N PHE A 371 -10.07 -11.25 -8.21
CA PHE A 371 -11.26 -10.57 -8.72
C PHE A 371 -10.86 -9.59 -9.82
N VAL A 372 -11.50 -9.72 -10.98
CA VAL A 372 -11.34 -8.81 -12.12
C VAL A 372 -12.58 -7.94 -12.19
N ILE A 373 -12.41 -6.66 -11.88
CA ILE A 373 -13.52 -5.71 -11.72
C ILE A 373 -13.43 -4.68 -12.84
N ASN A 374 -14.54 -4.33 -13.48
CA ASN A 374 -14.56 -3.24 -14.44
C ASN A 374 -14.18 -1.92 -13.74
N ALA A 375 -13.14 -1.24 -14.22
CA ALA A 375 -12.58 -0.09 -13.51
C ALA A 375 -13.54 1.10 -13.42
N ALA A 376 -14.42 1.27 -14.40
CA ALA A 376 -15.39 2.37 -14.44
C ALA A 376 -16.64 2.09 -13.61
N THR A 377 -17.14 0.85 -13.65
CA THR A 377 -18.49 0.53 -13.11
C THR A 377 -18.46 -0.23 -11.79
N GLY A 378 -17.35 -0.88 -11.44
CA GLY A 378 -17.26 -1.74 -10.26
C GLY A 378 -17.92 -3.10 -10.45
N ALA A 379 -18.43 -3.39 -11.65
CA ALA A 379 -19.03 -4.69 -11.95
C ALA A 379 -17.96 -5.78 -11.93
N LEU A 380 -18.23 -6.86 -11.20
CA LEU A 380 -17.39 -8.06 -11.24
C LEU A 380 -17.48 -8.69 -12.64
N ILE A 381 -16.36 -8.72 -13.35
CA ILE A 381 -16.27 -9.36 -14.66
C ILE A 381 -16.05 -10.87 -14.46
N ARG A 382 -15.18 -11.24 -13.52
CA ARG A 382 -14.85 -12.64 -13.19
C ARG A 382 -14.11 -12.73 -11.86
N ALA A 383 -14.25 -13.88 -11.21
CA ALA A 383 -13.43 -14.28 -10.06
C ALA A 383 -12.68 -15.56 -10.45
N ILE A 384 -11.35 -15.49 -10.48
CA ILE A 384 -10.49 -16.62 -10.81
C ILE A 384 -10.01 -17.23 -9.50
N SER A 385 -10.51 -18.42 -9.16
CA SER A 385 -10.16 -19.13 -7.93
C SER A 385 -8.88 -19.93 -8.13
N THR A 386 -8.02 -19.93 -7.11
CA THR A 386 -6.87 -20.85 -7.05
C THR A 386 -7.30 -22.28 -6.71
N GLY A 387 -8.53 -22.47 -6.23
CA GLY A 387 -9.02 -23.74 -5.70
C GLY A 387 -8.39 -24.16 -4.37
N VAL A 388 -7.46 -23.36 -3.82
CA VAL A 388 -6.66 -23.68 -2.64
C VAL A 388 -7.06 -22.79 -1.46
N GLY A 389 -7.09 -23.40 -0.27
CA GLY A 389 -7.52 -22.79 0.99
C GLY A 389 -8.86 -23.35 1.47
N ASP A 390 -9.09 -23.26 2.78
CA ASP A 390 -10.37 -23.61 3.41
C ASP A 390 -10.60 -22.76 4.67
N THR A 391 -11.71 -22.99 5.37
CA THR A 391 -12.07 -22.22 6.58
C THR A 391 -11.14 -22.43 7.77
N THR A 392 -10.30 -23.48 7.75
CA THR A 392 -9.34 -23.81 8.81
C THR A 392 -7.93 -23.34 8.44
N SER A 393 -7.55 -23.49 7.19
CA SER A 393 -6.27 -23.08 6.60
C SER A 393 -6.52 -22.20 5.37
N PRO A 394 -6.94 -20.94 5.57
CA PRO A 394 -7.22 -20.04 4.45
C PRO A 394 -5.95 -19.78 3.64
N SER A 395 -6.09 -19.69 2.32
CA SER A 395 -4.96 -19.45 1.41
C SER A 395 -4.31 -18.11 1.69
N GLY A 396 -5.10 -17.06 1.93
CA GLY A 396 -4.57 -15.72 2.23
C GLY A 396 -3.83 -15.10 1.03
N LEU A 397 -4.35 -15.26 -0.19
CA LEU A 397 -3.82 -14.55 -1.36
C LEU A 397 -4.08 -13.04 -1.22
N ALA A 398 -3.02 -12.26 -1.01
CA ALA A 398 -3.13 -10.82 -0.79
C ALA A 398 -2.44 -10.01 -1.90
N LYS A 399 -1.11 -9.92 -1.87
CA LYS A 399 -0.38 -9.03 -2.77
C LYS A 399 -0.16 -9.65 -4.14
N ILE A 400 -0.35 -8.85 -5.18
CA ILE A 400 -0.24 -9.26 -6.58
C ILE A 400 0.57 -8.27 -7.39
N THR A 401 1.12 -8.72 -8.51
CA THR A 401 1.74 -7.84 -9.50
C THR A 401 1.17 -8.16 -10.88
N ALA A 402 0.72 -7.13 -11.58
CA ALA A 402 0.29 -7.26 -12.96
C ALA A 402 1.49 -7.02 -13.88
N GLN A 403 1.88 -8.04 -14.64
CA GLN A 403 2.99 -7.93 -15.56
C GLN A 403 2.54 -7.26 -16.85
N VAL A 404 3.09 -6.08 -17.10
CA VAL A 404 2.87 -5.24 -18.27
C VAL A 404 4.23 -4.99 -18.92
N VAL A 405 4.33 -5.08 -20.25
CA VAL A 405 5.62 -4.93 -20.96
C VAL A 405 6.02 -3.46 -21.08
N ASN A 406 5.08 -2.60 -21.48
CA ASN A 406 5.32 -1.18 -21.72
C ASN A 406 4.36 -0.31 -20.89
N PRO A 407 4.41 -0.36 -19.55
CA PRO A 407 3.41 0.29 -18.70
C PRO A 407 3.30 1.81 -18.87
N SER A 408 4.29 2.47 -19.50
CA SER A 408 4.19 3.90 -19.83
C SER A 408 3.34 4.18 -21.08
N SER A 409 3.38 3.31 -22.09
CA SER A 409 2.75 3.55 -23.40
C SER A 409 1.64 2.57 -23.77
N ASP A 410 1.57 1.42 -23.09
CA ASP A 410 0.51 0.42 -23.23
C ASP A 410 0.37 -0.38 -21.94
N ASN A 411 -0.67 -0.06 -21.16
CA ASN A 411 -0.94 -0.73 -19.88
C ASN A 411 -1.66 -2.08 -20.04
N THR A 412 -1.46 -2.77 -21.17
CA THR A 412 -2.05 -4.08 -21.42
C THR A 412 -1.35 -5.14 -20.58
N VAL A 413 -2.09 -5.77 -19.68
CA VAL A 413 -1.57 -6.86 -18.84
C VAL A 413 -1.39 -8.13 -19.66
N GLU A 414 -0.28 -8.83 -19.48
CA GLU A 414 -0.07 -10.16 -20.07
C GLU A 414 -0.38 -11.28 -19.07
N ALA A 415 0.03 -11.11 -17.81
CA ALA A 415 -0.15 -12.09 -16.75
C ALA A 415 -0.19 -11.39 -15.38
N VAL A 416 -0.75 -12.05 -14.38
CA VAL A 416 -0.77 -11.57 -13.00
C VAL A 416 -0.14 -12.64 -12.11
N TYR A 417 0.71 -12.22 -11.17
CA TYR A 417 1.36 -13.13 -10.23
C TYR A 417 1.00 -12.76 -8.79
N GLY A 418 0.85 -13.78 -7.93
CA GLY A 418 0.53 -13.59 -6.52
C GLY A 418 0.97 -14.78 -5.68
N GLY A 419 1.42 -14.51 -4.46
CA GLY A 419 1.77 -15.54 -3.48
C GLY A 419 0.72 -15.67 -2.38
N ASP A 420 0.67 -16.84 -1.74
CA ASP A 420 -0.26 -17.10 -0.63
C ASP A 420 0.45 -17.61 0.65
N LEU A 421 -0.30 -17.65 1.76
CA LEU A 421 0.22 -18.07 3.07
C LEU A 421 0.54 -19.57 3.15
N LEU A 422 0.11 -20.34 2.15
CA LEU A 422 0.41 -21.76 2.04
C LEU A 422 1.68 -22.00 1.20
N GLY A 423 2.38 -20.93 0.79
CA GLY A 423 3.63 -20.99 0.04
C GLY A 423 3.45 -21.31 -1.45
N ASN A 424 2.25 -21.12 -1.97
CA ASN A 424 1.99 -21.26 -3.40
C ASN A 424 2.25 -19.92 -4.10
N LEU A 425 2.99 -19.97 -5.21
CA LEU A 425 3.15 -18.86 -6.15
C LEU A 425 2.29 -19.14 -7.38
N TRP A 426 1.34 -18.25 -7.64
CA TRP A 426 0.34 -18.36 -8.70
C TRP A 426 0.66 -17.44 -9.87
N ARG A 427 0.30 -17.89 -11.07
CA ARG A 427 0.12 -17.08 -12.27
C ARG A 427 -1.36 -17.15 -12.68
N PHE A 428 -1.99 -16.03 -13.02
CA PHE A 428 -3.37 -16.01 -13.49
C PHE A 428 -3.41 -15.72 -14.99
N ASP A 429 -4.12 -16.57 -15.76
CA ASP A 429 -4.44 -16.29 -17.15
C ASP A 429 -5.67 -15.39 -17.24
N ILE A 430 -5.42 -14.08 -17.18
CA ILE A 430 -6.48 -13.08 -17.16
C ILE A 430 -7.03 -12.75 -18.56
N ASN A 431 -6.33 -13.17 -19.62
CA ASN A 431 -6.68 -12.89 -21.01
C ASN A 431 -7.15 -14.11 -21.79
N ASP A 432 -7.12 -15.31 -21.19
CA ASP A 432 -7.41 -16.58 -21.88
C ASP A 432 -6.47 -16.78 -23.08
N THR A 433 -5.17 -16.58 -22.83
CA THR A 433 -4.12 -16.63 -23.87
C THR A 433 -2.94 -17.54 -23.51
N ILE A 434 -2.93 -18.05 -22.29
CA ILE A 434 -1.89 -18.91 -21.74
C ILE A 434 -2.38 -20.36 -21.75
N GLY A 435 -3.66 -20.63 -21.47
CA GLY A 435 -4.28 -21.96 -21.61
C GLY A 435 -4.35 -22.44 -23.07
N ALA A 436 -3.98 -23.69 -23.35
CA ALA A 436 -3.98 -24.21 -24.72
C ALA A 436 -5.38 -24.23 -25.37
N ALA A 437 -5.46 -23.83 -26.64
CA ALA A 437 -6.66 -24.01 -27.44
C ALA A 437 -7.06 -25.50 -27.50
N GLY A 438 -8.22 -25.84 -26.93
CA GLY A 438 -8.78 -27.19 -26.95
C GLY A 438 -8.84 -27.93 -25.61
N ASP A 439 -8.44 -27.32 -24.48
CA ASP A 439 -8.77 -27.84 -23.15
C ASP A 439 -10.29 -27.67 -22.89
N ALA A 440 -10.94 -28.68 -22.29
CA ALA A 440 -12.33 -28.59 -21.83
C ALA A 440 -12.51 -27.54 -20.71
N ASN A 441 -11.40 -27.07 -20.12
CA ASN A 441 -11.32 -25.93 -19.20
C ASN A 441 -10.86 -24.62 -19.87
N ALA A 442 -10.88 -24.51 -21.21
CA ALA A 442 -10.62 -23.25 -21.92
C ALA A 442 -11.37 -22.09 -21.25
N GLY A 443 -10.62 -21.17 -20.65
CA GLY A 443 -11.15 -20.15 -19.76
C GLY A 443 -10.11 -19.62 -18.77
N TYR A 444 -10.45 -18.49 -18.15
CA TYR A 444 -9.61 -17.79 -17.18
C TYR A 444 -9.26 -18.68 -15.96
N ASP A 445 -7.99 -19.02 -15.78
CA ASP A 445 -7.53 -19.96 -14.77
C ASP A 445 -6.39 -19.42 -13.87
N ALA A 446 -6.20 -20.10 -12.74
CA ALA A 446 -5.08 -19.90 -11.84
C ALA A 446 -4.11 -21.08 -11.95
N GLN A 447 -2.89 -20.78 -12.33
CA GLN A 447 -1.84 -21.73 -12.65
C GLN A 447 -0.78 -21.73 -11.55
N LEU A 448 -0.47 -22.90 -11.03
CA LEU A 448 0.49 -23.04 -9.94
C LEU A 448 1.92 -23.02 -10.51
N LEU A 449 2.61 -21.88 -10.33
CA LEU A 449 3.98 -21.71 -10.82
C LEU A 449 4.97 -22.44 -9.90
N ALA A 450 4.85 -22.26 -8.59
CA ALA A 450 5.73 -22.94 -7.64
C ALA A 450 5.07 -23.22 -6.29
N ILE A 451 5.55 -24.25 -5.60
CA ILE A 451 5.32 -24.44 -4.16
C ILE A 451 6.64 -24.24 -3.44
N LEU A 452 6.74 -23.18 -2.63
CA LEU A 452 7.94 -22.79 -1.92
C LEU A 452 8.02 -23.54 -0.59
N LYS A 453 9.13 -24.26 -0.41
CA LYS A 453 9.39 -25.08 0.77
C LYS A 453 10.84 -24.94 1.19
N ASP A 454 11.12 -25.09 2.48
CA ASP A 454 12.49 -25.14 3.00
C ASP A 454 13.20 -26.46 2.65
N GLY A 455 14.43 -26.64 3.16
CA GLY A 455 15.21 -27.86 2.95
C GLY A 455 14.60 -29.13 3.57
N ALA A 456 13.72 -28.98 4.56
CA ALA A 456 12.99 -30.07 5.21
C ALA A 456 11.63 -30.36 4.53
N GLY A 457 11.26 -29.57 3.51
CA GLY A 457 9.99 -29.72 2.79
C GLY A 457 8.81 -29.00 3.45
N ILE A 458 9.06 -28.13 4.44
CA ILE A 458 8.02 -27.34 5.11
C ILE A 458 7.67 -26.14 4.24
N ARG A 459 6.35 -25.89 4.05
CA ARG A 459 5.83 -24.78 3.24
C ARG A 459 6.25 -23.43 3.83
N GLN A 460 6.67 -22.52 2.96
CA GLN A 460 7.12 -21.18 3.33
C GLN A 460 6.08 -20.14 2.87
N PRO A 461 5.40 -19.42 3.79
CA PRO A 461 4.34 -18.47 3.43
C PRO A 461 4.88 -17.31 2.59
N ILE A 462 4.04 -16.74 1.72
CA ILE A 462 4.38 -15.56 0.92
C ILE A 462 3.45 -14.41 1.31
N THR A 463 4.02 -13.31 1.82
CA THR A 463 3.28 -12.10 2.21
C THR A 463 3.68 -10.85 1.42
N THR A 464 4.76 -10.94 0.64
CA THR A 464 5.30 -9.85 -0.17
C THR A 464 4.70 -9.84 -1.57
N LYS A 465 4.65 -8.65 -2.17
CA LYS A 465 4.28 -8.51 -3.58
C LYS A 465 5.38 -9.15 -4.44
N PRO A 466 5.08 -10.10 -5.33
CA PRO A 466 6.07 -10.57 -6.29
C PRO A 466 6.56 -9.41 -7.17
N GLU A 467 7.83 -9.44 -7.56
CA GLU A 467 8.41 -8.51 -8.53
C GLU A 467 8.73 -9.27 -9.81
N VAL A 468 8.48 -8.69 -10.99
CA VAL A 468 8.67 -9.39 -12.27
C VAL A 468 9.65 -8.63 -13.14
N GLY A 469 10.70 -9.31 -13.57
CA GLY A 469 11.71 -8.78 -14.49
C GLY A 469 11.73 -9.54 -15.82
N LEU A 470 12.16 -8.85 -16.87
CA LEU A 470 12.51 -9.47 -18.14
C LEU A 470 14.03 -9.70 -18.18
N ILE A 471 14.45 -10.91 -18.58
CA ILE A 471 15.84 -11.22 -18.89
C ILE A 471 16.06 -10.97 -20.39
N PRO A 472 16.64 -9.82 -20.80
CA PRO A 472 16.55 -9.38 -22.20
C PRO A 472 17.28 -10.31 -23.17
N LYS A 473 18.39 -10.92 -22.72
CA LYS A 473 19.23 -11.80 -23.55
C LYS A 473 18.49 -13.04 -24.06
N VAL A 474 17.51 -13.53 -23.30
CA VAL A 474 16.78 -14.77 -23.60
C VAL A 474 15.26 -14.55 -23.72
N ASN A 475 14.80 -13.33 -23.54
CA ASN A 475 13.38 -12.94 -23.56
C ASN A 475 12.49 -13.76 -22.61
N VAL A 476 12.99 -14.01 -21.41
CA VAL A 476 12.30 -14.82 -20.37
C VAL A 476 11.85 -13.92 -19.23
N LYS A 477 10.63 -14.15 -18.73
CA LYS A 477 10.11 -13.49 -17.53
C LYS A 477 10.58 -14.24 -16.28
N VAL A 478 11.02 -13.50 -15.27
CA VAL A 478 11.46 -14.06 -13.99
C VAL A 478 10.69 -13.38 -12.87
N VAL A 479 10.13 -14.19 -11.99
CA VAL A 479 9.36 -13.76 -10.82
C VAL A 479 10.27 -13.84 -9.59
N TYR A 480 10.49 -12.70 -8.96
CA TYR A 480 11.27 -12.54 -7.74
C TYR A 480 10.32 -12.48 -6.54
N VAL A 481 10.55 -13.35 -5.56
CA VAL A 481 9.66 -13.45 -4.40
C VAL A 481 10.44 -13.88 -3.15
N GLY A 482 10.15 -13.20 -2.04
CA GLY A 482 10.67 -13.53 -0.72
C GLY A 482 9.60 -14.23 0.12
N THR A 483 10.03 -15.18 0.95
CA THR A 483 9.12 -15.89 1.86
C THR A 483 9.20 -15.38 3.28
N GLY A 484 8.12 -15.60 4.02
CA GLY A 484 7.95 -15.28 5.41
C GLY A 484 6.65 -14.51 5.68
N ARG A 485 6.28 -14.49 6.95
CA ARG A 485 5.02 -13.97 7.45
C ARG A 485 5.27 -13.14 8.70
N PHE A 486 4.66 -11.96 8.79
CA PHE A 486 4.70 -11.10 9.98
C PHE A 486 3.40 -10.28 10.07
N LEU A 487 2.30 -10.98 10.30
CA LEU A 487 0.91 -10.46 10.28
C LEU A 487 0.25 -10.56 11.66
N ALA A 488 0.60 -11.57 12.46
CA ALA A 488 0.07 -11.86 13.78
C ALA A 488 1.18 -11.86 14.84
N ALA A 489 0.79 -11.77 16.13
CA ALA A 489 1.74 -11.61 17.22
C ALA A 489 2.63 -12.85 17.43
N ASP A 490 2.09 -14.04 17.16
CA ASP A 490 2.79 -15.32 17.21
C ASP A 490 3.83 -15.49 16.10
N ASP A 491 3.76 -14.71 15.02
CA ASP A 491 4.79 -14.74 13.98
C ASP A 491 6.16 -14.31 14.50
N ALA A 492 6.21 -13.51 15.56
CA ALA A 492 7.45 -13.04 16.16
C ALA A 492 8.26 -14.14 16.85
N SER A 493 7.65 -15.28 17.22
CA SER A 493 8.36 -16.45 17.76
C SER A 493 8.64 -17.54 16.73
N ASP A 494 8.16 -17.40 15.49
CA ASP A 494 8.36 -18.39 14.42
C ASP A 494 9.84 -18.41 13.98
N THR A 495 10.50 -19.56 14.15
CA THR A 495 11.92 -19.77 13.80
C THR A 495 12.13 -20.53 12.50
N SER A 496 11.08 -20.74 11.71
CA SER A 496 11.18 -21.41 10.41
C SER A 496 12.21 -20.75 9.48
N GLN A 497 12.87 -21.58 8.67
CA GLN A 497 13.78 -21.11 7.64
C GLN A 497 12.97 -20.48 6.50
N GLN A 498 13.32 -19.26 6.11
CA GLN A 498 12.76 -18.58 4.93
C GLN A 498 13.82 -18.44 3.84
N SER A 499 13.37 -18.15 2.62
CA SER A 499 14.23 -18.08 1.44
C SER A 499 13.76 -16.96 0.51
N PHE A 500 14.65 -16.57 -0.41
CA PHE A 500 14.32 -15.70 -1.53
C PHE A 500 14.55 -16.46 -2.84
N TYR A 501 13.64 -16.30 -3.80
CA TYR A 501 13.65 -17.03 -5.07
C TYR A 501 13.55 -16.07 -6.25
N ALA A 502 14.22 -16.44 -7.34
CA ALA A 502 13.96 -15.94 -8.68
C ALA A 502 13.54 -17.12 -9.55
N ILE A 503 12.31 -17.10 -10.06
CA ILE A 503 11.67 -18.23 -10.73
C ILE A 503 11.42 -17.87 -12.19
N LYS A 504 12.02 -18.63 -13.11
CA LYS A 504 11.77 -18.52 -14.55
C LYS A 504 10.35 -18.96 -14.86
N ASP A 505 9.56 -18.04 -15.40
CA ASP A 505 8.27 -18.37 -15.97
C ASP A 505 8.41 -18.76 -17.45
N VAL A 506 8.24 -20.05 -17.72
CA VAL A 506 8.31 -20.64 -19.07
C VAL A 506 7.01 -20.48 -19.88
N ARG A 507 5.93 -19.94 -19.29
CA ARG A 507 4.61 -19.83 -19.93
C ARG A 507 4.07 -21.16 -20.50
N ALA A 508 4.29 -22.25 -19.78
CA ALA A 508 3.71 -23.55 -20.13
C ALA A 508 2.17 -23.46 -20.11
N ALA A 509 1.53 -24.03 -21.13
CA ALA A 509 0.11 -23.82 -21.44
C ALA A 509 -0.89 -24.70 -20.67
N ASN A 510 -0.41 -25.51 -19.71
CA ASN A 510 -1.26 -26.50 -19.04
C ASN A 510 -0.75 -26.90 -17.65
N THR A 511 -0.86 -26.00 -16.68
CA THR A 511 -0.85 -26.41 -15.28
C THR A 511 -2.24 -26.28 -14.70
N THR A 512 -2.99 -27.39 -14.69
CA THR A 512 -4.15 -27.49 -13.80
C THR A 512 -3.69 -27.19 -12.37
N PRO A 513 -4.48 -26.46 -11.54
CA PRO A 513 -4.07 -25.96 -10.23
C PRO A 513 -3.57 -27.04 -9.23
N ALA A 514 -3.77 -28.33 -9.54
CA ALA A 514 -3.25 -29.46 -8.77
C ALA A 514 -1.74 -29.73 -8.95
N THR A 515 -1.07 -29.21 -9.98
CA THR A 515 0.34 -29.53 -10.24
C THR A 515 1.17 -28.27 -10.47
N ALA A 516 2.19 -28.07 -9.62
CA ALA A 516 3.11 -26.96 -9.74
C ALA A 516 4.12 -27.19 -10.88
N ILE A 517 4.50 -26.12 -11.59
CA ILE A 517 5.65 -26.18 -12.52
C ILE A 517 6.93 -26.52 -11.74
N TYR A 518 7.11 -25.90 -10.56
CA TYR A 518 8.23 -26.19 -9.67
C TYR A 518 7.74 -26.50 -8.25
N ASP A 519 7.72 -27.79 -7.85
CA ASP A 519 7.54 -28.16 -6.45
C ASP A 519 8.90 -28.22 -5.73
N ASN A 520 9.03 -27.43 -4.67
CA ASN A 520 10.28 -27.19 -3.93
C ASN A 520 11.47 -26.82 -4.84
N PRO A 521 11.48 -25.61 -5.44
CA PRO A 521 12.52 -25.17 -6.37
C PRO A 521 13.95 -25.38 -5.86
N GLY A 522 14.17 -25.28 -4.54
CA GLY A 522 15.48 -25.40 -3.92
C GLY A 522 15.93 -26.82 -3.57
N ALA A 523 15.09 -27.85 -3.74
CA ALA A 523 15.44 -29.21 -3.32
C ALA A 523 16.25 -30.00 -4.38
N PRO A 524 17.24 -30.81 -3.94
CA PRO A 524 17.86 -30.82 -2.62
C PRO A 524 18.80 -29.61 -2.43
N ARG A 525 18.90 -29.09 -1.20
CA ARG A 525 19.71 -27.89 -0.86
C ARG A 525 21.20 -28.18 -0.60
N THR A 526 21.73 -29.31 -1.08
CA THR A 526 23.09 -29.78 -0.78
C THR A 526 24.13 -29.36 -1.83
N GLY A 527 23.71 -29.09 -3.06
CA GLY A 527 24.60 -28.70 -4.17
C GLY A 527 24.42 -27.26 -4.64
N VAL A 528 25.16 -26.89 -5.69
CA VAL A 528 25.00 -25.59 -6.38
C VAL A 528 23.72 -25.55 -7.21
N ARG A 529 23.26 -26.70 -7.72
CA ARG A 529 22.07 -26.79 -8.58
C ARG A 529 21.08 -27.78 -7.98
N SER A 530 19.81 -27.36 -7.89
CA SER A 530 18.69 -28.21 -7.44
C SER A 530 18.22 -29.15 -8.56
N THR A 531 17.40 -30.15 -8.23
CA THR A 531 16.83 -31.07 -9.24
C THR A 531 15.88 -30.34 -10.19
N ALA A 532 15.22 -29.27 -9.74
CA ALA A 532 14.39 -28.41 -10.57
C ALA A 532 15.20 -27.41 -11.43
N GLY A 533 16.54 -27.45 -11.35
CA GLY A 533 17.42 -26.60 -12.17
C GLY A 533 17.64 -25.18 -11.62
N PHE A 534 17.42 -24.95 -10.32
CA PHE A 534 17.70 -23.67 -9.68
C PHE A 534 19.12 -23.61 -9.13
N ILE A 535 19.78 -22.47 -9.28
CA ILE A 535 21.10 -22.22 -8.74
C ILE A 535 21.00 -21.69 -7.30
N ARG A 536 21.62 -22.41 -6.37
CA ARG A 536 21.71 -22.01 -4.96
C ARG A 536 22.82 -20.98 -4.80
N GLN A 537 22.48 -19.81 -4.27
CA GLN A 537 23.44 -18.94 -3.60
C GLN A 537 23.44 -19.23 -2.10
N VAL A 538 24.60 -19.07 -1.47
CA VAL A 538 24.77 -19.22 -0.02
C VAL A 538 25.13 -17.87 0.56
N GLN A 539 24.29 -17.37 1.46
CA GLN A 539 24.59 -16.18 2.23
C GLN A 539 25.56 -16.51 3.36
N THR A 540 26.52 -15.63 3.60
CA THR A 540 27.43 -15.71 4.74
C THR A 540 27.57 -14.35 5.41
N GLU A 541 27.66 -14.37 6.73
CA GLU A 541 27.94 -13.18 7.51
C GLU A 541 29.45 -12.98 7.65
N ILE A 542 29.92 -11.76 7.40
CA ILE A 542 31.31 -11.35 7.51
C ILE A 542 31.40 -10.03 8.28
N ASP A 543 32.59 -9.70 8.82
CA ASP A 543 32.84 -8.35 9.33
C ASP A 543 32.85 -7.34 8.19
N CYS A 544 32.41 -6.11 8.46
CA CYS A 544 32.51 -4.97 7.55
C CYS A 544 33.95 -4.89 6.98
N PRO A 545 34.12 -5.11 5.66
CA PRO A 545 35.43 -5.13 5.02
C PRO A 545 36.18 -3.80 5.16
N ALA A 546 37.51 -3.89 5.25
CA ALA A 546 38.35 -2.70 5.27
C ALA A 546 38.18 -1.90 3.96
N GLY A 547 38.07 -0.57 4.07
CA GLY A 547 37.87 0.32 2.93
C GLY A 547 36.43 0.44 2.44
N THR A 548 35.45 -0.18 3.12
CA THR A 548 34.03 0.12 2.88
C THR A 548 33.74 1.59 3.22
N ALA A 549 32.93 2.24 2.38
CA ALA A 549 32.42 3.57 2.66
C ALA A 549 31.53 3.58 3.93
N LYS A 550 31.80 4.48 4.87
CA LYS A 550 31.16 4.51 6.21
C LYS A 550 29.64 4.62 6.19
N ASN A 551 29.07 5.16 5.12
CA ASN A 551 27.63 5.25 4.90
C ASN A 551 26.97 3.91 4.52
N ILE A 552 27.75 2.85 4.31
CA ILE A 552 27.27 1.49 4.04
C ILE A 552 27.44 0.64 5.30
N CYS A 553 28.68 0.52 5.78
CA CYS A 553 29.01 0.09 7.13
C CYS A 553 30.31 0.77 7.55
N ASP A 554 30.48 1.06 8.84
CA ASP A 554 31.70 1.69 9.35
C ASP A 554 32.73 0.62 9.74
N PRO A 555 33.80 0.41 8.95
CA PRO A 555 34.81 -0.62 9.23
C PRO A 555 35.71 -0.28 10.43
N ASP A 556 35.63 0.96 10.95
CA ASP A 556 36.45 1.44 12.07
C ASP A 556 35.80 1.19 13.44
N LEU A 557 34.52 0.78 13.49
CA LEU A 557 33.84 0.44 14.74
C LEU A 557 34.35 -0.88 15.33
N VAL A 558 34.37 -0.96 16.67
CA VAL A 558 34.78 -2.15 17.43
C VAL A 558 33.68 -2.51 18.45
N PRO A 559 33.04 -3.70 18.35
CA PRO A 559 33.24 -4.71 17.32
C PRO A 559 32.77 -4.23 15.94
N LYS A 560 33.37 -4.78 14.86
CA LYS A 560 33.00 -4.42 13.49
C LYS A 560 31.54 -4.77 13.22
N PRO A 561 30.78 -3.91 12.52
CA PRO A 561 29.44 -4.24 12.08
C PRO A 561 29.48 -5.48 11.18
N LYS A 562 28.47 -6.35 11.30
CA LYS A 562 28.36 -7.56 10.48
C LYS A 562 27.61 -7.26 9.18
N VAL A 563 28.13 -7.67 8.04
CA VAL A 563 27.43 -7.57 6.75
C VAL A 563 27.27 -8.96 6.16
N ARG A 564 26.33 -9.12 5.21
CA ARG A 564 26.17 -10.40 4.51
C ARG A 564 26.62 -10.28 3.07
N THR A 565 27.27 -11.34 2.61
CA THR A 565 27.62 -11.54 1.21
C THR A 565 26.99 -12.84 0.73
N SER A 566 26.96 -13.03 -0.58
CA SER A 566 26.49 -14.27 -1.21
C SER A 566 27.57 -14.85 -2.09
N THR A 567 27.51 -16.16 -2.33
CA THR A 567 28.30 -16.81 -3.38
C THR A 567 28.03 -16.19 -4.75
N THR A 568 28.93 -16.44 -5.70
CA THR A 568 28.87 -15.96 -7.09
C THR A 568 28.62 -17.10 -8.07
N ASN A 569 27.80 -18.09 -7.69
CA ASN A 569 27.51 -19.22 -8.57
C ASN A 569 26.85 -18.69 -9.85
N PRO A 570 27.35 -19.07 -11.04
CA PRO A 570 26.83 -18.52 -12.29
C PRO A 570 25.41 -19.01 -12.56
N VAL A 571 24.58 -18.12 -13.11
CA VAL A 571 23.21 -18.43 -13.54
C VAL A 571 23.07 -18.12 -15.03
N ASP A 572 22.56 -19.08 -15.77
CA ASP A 572 22.27 -18.99 -17.20
C ASP A 572 20.80 -19.34 -17.47
N PHE A 573 19.96 -18.32 -17.65
CA PHE A 573 18.53 -18.48 -17.92
C PHE A 573 18.20 -19.16 -19.26
N THR A 574 19.18 -19.51 -20.10
CA THR A 574 18.93 -20.42 -21.23
C THR A 574 18.64 -21.85 -20.76
N VAL A 575 19.31 -22.31 -19.70
CA VAL A 575 19.23 -23.69 -19.19
C VAL A 575 18.72 -23.78 -17.75
N ASP A 576 18.88 -22.72 -16.97
CA ASP A 576 18.50 -22.66 -15.57
C ASP A 576 17.05 -22.21 -15.41
N SER A 577 16.39 -22.79 -14.40
CA SER A 577 15.02 -22.45 -14.00
C SER A 577 14.97 -21.25 -13.05
N GLY A 578 16.12 -20.77 -12.58
CA GLY A 578 16.20 -19.65 -11.66
C GLY A 578 17.33 -19.76 -10.65
N TRP A 579 17.22 -19.00 -9.58
CA TRP A 579 18.14 -19.03 -8.45
C TRP A 579 17.40 -18.85 -7.13
N PHE A 580 18.03 -19.25 -6.04
CA PHE A 580 17.51 -19.03 -4.69
C PHE A 580 18.64 -18.90 -3.66
N PHE A 581 18.33 -18.33 -2.51
CA PHE A 581 19.13 -18.50 -1.30
C PHE A 581 18.24 -18.60 -0.07
N ASP A 582 18.74 -19.31 0.93
CA ASP A 582 18.20 -19.22 2.28
C ASP A 582 18.60 -17.91 2.92
N LEU A 583 17.67 -17.31 3.65
CA LEU A 583 17.99 -16.21 4.54
C LEU A 583 18.92 -16.72 5.64
N ASN A 584 19.97 -15.96 5.93
CA ASN A 584 21.10 -16.45 6.72
C ASN A 584 20.72 -16.88 8.15
N THR A 585 19.71 -16.24 8.74
CA THR A 585 19.25 -16.55 10.11
C THR A 585 17.90 -17.28 10.06
N THR A 586 17.78 -18.40 10.78
CA THR A 586 16.47 -19.02 11.03
C THR A 586 15.59 -18.04 11.81
N SER A 587 14.29 -17.93 11.51
CA SER A 587 13.37 -16.82 11.90
C SER A 587 13.42 -15.54 11.05
N GLU A 588 14.45 -15.35 10.23
CA GLU A 588 14.48 -14.23 9.32
C GLU A 588 13.39 -14.35 8.25
N ARG A 589 12.79 -13.23 7.86
CA ARG A 589 11.72 -13.20 6.85
C ARG A 589 11.86 -12.03 5.90
N ALA A 590 11.56 -12.26 4.63
CA ALA A 590 11.36 -11.22 3.64
C ALA A 590 9.88 -10.84 3.63
N ASN A 591 9.51 -9.84 4.44
CA ASN A 591 8.13 -9.33 4.62
C ASN A 591 7.94 -7.91 4.05
N THR A 592 8.93 -7.38 3.34
CA THR A 592 8.83 -6.11 2.59
C THR A 592 8.88 -6.37 1.09
N ASP A 593 8.19 -5.54 0.31
CA ASP A 593 8.06 -5.77 -1.13
C ASP A 593 9.41 -5.52 -1.83
N PRO A 594 9.91 -6.48 -2.64
CA PRO A 594 11.09 -6.26 -3.45
C PRO A 594 10.86 -5.21 -4.54
N ALA A 595 11.94 -4.54 -4.95
CA ALA A 595 11.96 -3.59 -6.04
C ALA A 595 13.12 -3.90 -6.99
N LEU A 596 12.84 -3.96 -8.29
CA LEU A 596 13.85 -4.12 -9.33
C LEU A 596 14.09 -2.78 -10.03
N ALA A 597 15.31 -2.25 -9.94
CA ALA A 597 15.68 -1.02 -10.61
C ALA A 597 17.11 -1.10 -11.14
N LEU A 598 17.32 -0.70 -12.41
CA LEU A 598 18.64 -0.61 -13.04
C LEU A 598 19.50 -1.90 -12.92
N GLY A 599 18.84 -3.07 -12.92
CA GLY A 599 19.51 -4.38 -12.77
C GLY A 599 19.92 -4.73 -11.34
N LEU A 600 19.44 -3.99 -10.33
CA LEU A 600 19.59 -4.30 -8.92
C LEU A 600 18.23 -4.71 -8.35
N LEU A 601 18.19 -5.84 -7.67
CA LEU A 601 17.04 -6.26 -6.88
C LEU A 601 17.29 -5.87 -5.43
N ALA A 602 16.42 -5.01 -4.89
CA ALA A 602 16.51 -4.49 -3.53
C ALA A 602 15.28 -4.93 -2.72
N PHE A 603 15.48 -5.38 -1.49
CA PHE A 603 14.41 -5.72 -0.56
C PHE A 603 14.93 -5.72 0.88
N ASN A 604 14.05 -5.63 1.87
CA ASN A 604 14.43 -5.73 3.28
C ASN A 604 13.96 -7.05 3.88
N THR A 605 14.76 -7.56 4.82
CA THR A 605 14.41 -8.71 5.65
C THR A 605 14.43 -8.32 7.12
N ASN A 606 13.67 -9.06 7.93
CA ASN A 606 13.52 -8.82 9.36
C ASN A 606 13.77 -10.10 10.16
N VAL A 607 14.48 -9.98 11.27
CA VAL A 607 14.67 -11.01 12.30
C VAL A 607 13.94 -10.51 13.56
N PRO A 608 12.70 -10.94 13.82
CA PRO A 608 11.96 -10.51 15.00
C PRO A 608 12.69 -10.88 16.30
N SER A 609 12.65 -9.98 17.30
CA SER A 609 13.11 -10.26 18.67
C SER A 609 11.93 -10.10 19.64
N LEU A 610 11.82 -11.04 20.58
CA LEU A 610 10.86 -10.98 21.69
C LEU A 610 11.51 -10.53 23.01
N ALA A 611 12.79 -10.14 22.99
CA ALA A 611 13.48 -9.70 24.18
C ALA A 611 12.91 -8.37 24.68
N ALA A 612 12.57 -8.31 25.98
CA ALA A 612 12.21 -7.05 26.62
C ALA A 612 13.38 -6.08 26.48
N CYS A 613 13.12 -4.89 25.91
CA CYS A 613 14.06 -3.82 25.55
C CYS A 613 14.63 -3.85 24.11
N ASP A 614 14.38 -4.89 23.31
CA ASP A 614 14.65 -4.83 21.87
C ASP A 614 13.40 -4.34 21.14
N VAL A 615 13.44 -3.14 20.58
CA VAL A 615 12.31 -2.63 19.80
C VAL A 615 12.28 -3.32 18.44
N GLY A 616 11.49 -4.40 18.31
CA GLY A 616 11.03 -4.93 17.01
C GLY A 616 11.94 -5.91 16.25
N GLY A 617 13.20 -6.09 16.66
CA GLY A 617 14.14 -7.04 16.03
C GLY A 617 15.22 -6.38 15.17
N THR A 618 15.94 -7.17 14.37
CA THR A 618 17.01 -6.69 13.47
C THR A 618 16.52 -6.67 12.02
N SER A 619 16.82 -5.60 11.27
CA SER A 619 16.50 -5.50 9.83
C SER A 619 17.76 -5.55 8.98
N TYR A 620 17.70 -6.16 7.80
CA TYR A 620 18.75 -6.10 6.78
C TYR A 620 18.22 -5.56 5.48
N GLN A 621 18.92 -4.60 4.88
CA GLN A 621 18.66 -4.14 3.52
C GLN A 621 19.51 -4.96 2.53
N VAL A 622 18.85 -5.76 1.72
CA VAL A 622 19.51 -6.71 0.81
C VAL A 622 19.49 -6.18 -0.61
N PHE A 623 20.66 -6.21 -1.24
CA PHE A 623 20.87 -5.86 -2.64
C PHE A 623 21.55 -7.01 -3.37
N VAL A 624 20.92 -7.54 -4.41
CA VAL A 624 21.47 -8.63 -5.22
C VAL A 624 21.38 -8.32 -6.70
N ASP A 625 22.29 -8.90 -7.49
CA ASP A 625 22.16 -8.93 -8.95
C ASP A 625 20.92 -9.77 -9.30
N TYR A 626 19.94 -9.14 -9.95
CA TYR A 626 18.68 -9.81 -10.33
C TYR A 626 18.90 -11.03 -11.25
N LEU A 627 20.02 -11.10 -11.97
CA LEU A 627 20.35 -12.23 -12.84
C LEU A 627 20.85 -13.45 -12.05
N THR A 628 21.53 -13.25 -10.93
CA THR A 628 22.26 -14.34 -10.26
C THR A 628 21.89 -14.58 -8.81
N GLY A 629 21.28 -13.59 -8.14
CA GLY A 629 21.09 -13.58 -6.69
C GLY A 629 22.39 -13.36 -5.90
N GLY A 630 23.52 -13.19 -6.59
CA GLY A 630 24.82 -12.90 -5.99
C GLY A 630 25.09 -11.40 -5.84
N PRO A 631 26.29 -11.02 -5.39
CA PRO A 631 26.69 -9.63 -5.25
C PRO A 631 26.67 -8.87 -6.59
N SER A 632 26.11 -7.65 -6.63
CA SER A 632 26.08 -6.82 -7.84
C SER A 632 27.43 -6.15 -8.12
N SER A 633 27.89 -6.22 -9.38
CA SER A 633 29.14 -5.59 -9.85
C SER A 633 28.94 -4.26 -10.59
N ARG A 634 27.69 -3.90 -10.97
CA ARG A 634 27.43 -2.87 -12.01
C ARG A 634 27.00 -1.48 -11.53
N HIS A 635 26.54 -1.28 -10.28
CA HIS A 635 25.90 0.01 -9.91
C HIS A 635 26.28 0.64 -8.56
N CYS A 636 27.36 0.21 -7.89
CA CYS A 636 27.95 0.96 -6.77
C CYS A 636 28.71 2.24 -7.19
N ARG A 637 28.24 2.94 -8.23
CA ARG A 637 28.82 4.23 -8.68
C ARG A 637 27.93 5.44 -8.39
N THR A 638 26.62 5.25 -8.20
CA THR A 638 25.68 6.39 -8.02
C THR A 638 25.02 6.44 -6.65
N ILE A 639 25.33 5.49 -5.76
CA ILE A 639 25.13 5.63 -4.32
C ILE A 639 26.52 5.43 -3.70
N LEU A 640 27.28 6.54 -3.64
CA LEU A 640 28.54 6.75 -2.91
C LEU A 640 29.64 5.66 -3.10
N SER A 641 30.58 5.98 -4.00
CA SER A 641 31.96 5.46 -4.18
C SER A 641 32.27 3.96 -3.97
N ALA A 642 32.59 3.31 -5.10
CA ALA A 642 33.62 2.29 -5.37
C ALA A 642 33.74 1.03 -4.47
N ASN A 643 33.47 -0.10 -5.12
CA ASN A 643 34.04 -1.44 -4.90
C ASN A 643 33.57 -2.30 -3.73
N SER A 644 32.30 -2.21 -3.34
CA SER A 644 31.56 -3.37 -2.81
C SER A 644 30.07 -3.07 -2.71
N CYS A 645 29.22 -4.01 -3.16
CA CYS A 645 27.79 -3.97 -2.87
C CYS A 645 27.62 -4.57 -1.48
N GLN A 646 27.31 -3.74 -0.49
CA GLN A 646 27.21 -4.15 0.91
C GLN A 646 25.89 -3.71 1.53
N ILE A 647 25.43 -4.56 2.44
CA ILE A 647 24.20 -4.48 3.21
C ILE A 647 24.40 -3.46 4.34
N SER A 648 23.56 -2.43 4.39
CA SER A 648 23.57 -1.44 5.47
C SER A 648 22.55 -1.78 6.56
N TRP A 649 22.95 -1.51 7.80
CA TRP A 649 22.12 -1.60 9.01
C TRP A 649 21.19 -0.40 9.12
N LEU A 650 19.95 -0.66 9.54
CA LEU A 650 19.11 0.33 10.22
C LEU A 650 18.72 -0.30 11.57
N GLN A 651 19.28 0.22 12.67
CA GLN A 651 18.64 0.07 13.97
C GLN A 651 17.41 0.97 13.96
N ALA A 652 16.24 0.39 14.26
CA ALA A 652 15.03 1.14 14.56
C ALA A 652 15.09 1.70 15.98
#